data_AF-A0A7W5U5Z4-F1
#
_entry.id   AF-A0A7W5U5Z4-F1
#
_cell.length_a   1.000
_cell.length_b   1.000
_cell.length_c   1.000
_cell.angle_alpha   90.00
_cell.angle_beta   90.00
_cell.angle_gamma   90.00
#
_symmetry.space_group_name_H-M   'P 1'
#
loop_
_entity.id
_entity.type
_entity.pdbx_description
1 polymer ?
#
loop_
_entity_poly.entity_id
_entity_poly.type
_entity_poly.pdbx_seq_one_letter_code
_entity_poly.pdbx_strand_id
1 'polypeptide(L)'
;MEKSLARYIWSNTRLEQIWILLVVAASMIPYFLSFDLPKQIVNGPIQGKGFEHPGDTQTFMHIAFNVPLIGHVEIFQGVQLTRMSMLVALSMVFLALVVLNGLFKLYINTYKGRLGERMLRRIRFELIDRVLRFPPSHFKRVKPAEIATMIKDEVEPMGGFTGDAFVQPALLGGQAVTALVFIIMQNFWLGMIAAAIVAVQAIVIPRMRKRLLELGRQRQLTARELSGRVGEIVDGIGTIHANDTTNLERADIAHRLGLIFSIRYDLYQWKFLVKFINNFLAQVTPFLFYLIGGFLALQGRLDIGQLVAVINAYKDLPGPLKELIDWDQSRQDVQVKYNQVVEQFSVDHLIDPKIQAVSPAPAARITHSLVATNVTIVDDSGARVLDHVSVEIHPGERVAIVGDSGAGGEYLAEAFGRLTWPDSGRISIDGHDILELPESLIGRRIAYASSETFFFHGTLRSNLLYGLKHAPLAAPVYSEDEAAKVKWSMAEARRAANPEFDLNSDWVDYAAAGATGPDDIYSAIRPVLDAVAMSQDIFDMALRSNVDAATHQDLTSRIVELRQALRSRLEEEKLEDLVVPFEFDAYNPQATVGENLLFGTLKRPQMTNRKLAAHPYFRQIFAETGLVSDLYDMGLEIAENAVELFTDLPPDHPFFQQLTFMTAEDIPTYEALLQKLNGKGYEAATDDERAAIIRLSFSYIEPRHRFGLLTQVLMEKIVQARAKFYENIPADLAKVIERYDPERFTASATLMDNVLFGRIAHQQANAPERIHQIMYDVFGRLGMHDGVLSIGLDFDVGSGGKRLTNVQRQKLNLGRALLKRADYIICNRPLPALDHRVQDQIARAILGELHSGDYAPAIIWVLSNPSFAELFDRVLVFDHGSLVENGSTTDLLEKNGMFKELLS
;
A
#
# COMPACT_ATOMS: atom_id res chain seq x y z
N MET A 1 10.68 20.01 19.12
CA MET A 1 11.68 19.95 18.03
C MET A 1 12.52 21.21 18.07
N GLU A 2 13.69 21.22 17.43
CA GLU A 2 14.47 22.45 17.23
C GLU A 2 13.68 23.45 16.38
N LYS A 3 13.65 24.73 16.78
CA LYS A 3 12.92 25.79 16.04
C LYS A 3 13.63 26.24 14.76
N SER A 4 14.93 25.97 14.63
CA SER A 4 15.73 26.35 13.45
C SER A 4 16.11 25.12 12.64
N LEU A 5 15.74 25.12 11.34
CA LEU A 5 16.08 24.03 10.43
C LEU A 5 17.60 23.89 10.25
N ALA A 6 18.32 25.03 10.16
CA ALA A 6 19.78 25.02 10.03
C ALA A 6 20.47 24.37 11.23
N ARG A 7 20.00 24.67 12.46
CA ARG A 7 20.52 24.03 13.67
C ARG A 7 20.19 22.55 13.72
N TYR A 8 18.97 22.18 13.34
CA TYR A 8 18.54 20.78 13.23
C TYR A 8 19.40 19.98 12.23
N ILE A 9 19.65 20.52 11.03
CA ILE A 9 20.51 19.86 10.03
C ILE A 9 21.92 19.70 10.59
N TRP A 10 22.49 20.75 11.20
CA TRP A 10 23.86 20.72 11.69
C TRP A 10 24.07 19.72 12.83
N SER A 11 23.20 19.72 13.85
CA SER A 11 23.31 18.82 15.00
C SER A 11 23.24 17.34 14.57
N ASN A 12 22.47 17.04 13.52
CA ASN A 12 22.23 15.69 13.05
C ASN A 12 23.15 15.22 11.91
N THR A 13 23.88 16.11 11.23
CA THR A 13 24.70 15.76 10.04
C THR A 13 26.13 16.33 10.01
N ARG A 14 26.60 17.01 11.07
CA ARG A 14 27.90 17.72 11.07
C ARG A 14 29.08 16.93 10.47
N LEU A 15 29.24 15.64 10.79
CA LEU A 15 30.35 14.83 10.30
C LEU A 15 30.26 14.61 8.79
N GLU A 16 29.06 14.38 8.28
CA GLU A 16 28.79 14.14 6.86
C GLU A 16 28.94 15.42 6.05
N GLN A 17 28.59 16.57 6.64
CA GLN A 17 28.78 17.90 6.07
C GLN A 17 30.27 18.29 6.00
N ILE A 18 31.05 18.01 7.06
CA ILE A 18 32.50 18.26 7.05
C ILE A 18 33.17 17.42 5.97
N TRP A 19 32.80 16.14 5.85
CA TRP A 19 33.34 15.26 4.82
C TRP A 19 33.04 15.74 3.40
N ILE A 20 31.77 16.08 3.09
CA ILE A 20 31.44 16.55 1.74
C ILE A 20 32.15 17.86 1.42
N LEU A 21 32.35 18.77 2.39
CA LEU A 21 33.10 20.01 2.21
C LEU A 21 34.58 19.74 1.89
N LEU A 22 35.20 18.75 2.53
CA LEU A 22 36.57 18.32 2.20
C LEU A 22 36.67 17.77 0.77
N VAL A 23 35.69 16.97 0.34
CA VAL A 23 35.64 16.44 -1.03
C VAL A 23 35.41 17.55 -2.05
N VAL A 24 34.55 18.53 -1.74
CA VAL A 24 34.34 19.72 -2.58
C VAL A 24 35.65 20.51 -2.70
N ALA A 25 36.36 20.74 -1.60
CA ALA A 25 37.66 21.42 -1.63
C ALA A 25 38.69 20.67 -2.50
N ALA A 26 38.77 19.34 -2.37
CA ALA A 26 39.63 18.51 -3.21
C ALA A 26 39.25 18.58 -4.70
N SER A 27 37.95 18.67 -5.03
CA SER A 27 37.47 18.78 -6.41
C SER A 27 37.84 20.10 -7.10
N MET A 28 38.18 21.15 -6.34
CA MET A 28 38.60 22.45 -6.89
C MET A 28 39.98 22.38 -7.56
N ILE A 29 40.84 21.44 -7.16
CA ILE A 29 42.20 21.29 -7.71
C ILE A 29 42.15 20.89 -9.20
N PRO A 30 41.54 19.75 -9.61
CA PRO A 30 41.44 19.40 -11.01
C PRO A 30 40.55 20.35 -11.82
N TYR A 31 39.59 21.01 -11.17
CA TYR A 31 38.78 22.05 -11.80
C TYR A 31 39.64 23.26 -12.19
N PHE A 32 40.47 23.75 -11.27
CA PHE A 32 41.39 24.86 -11.52
C PHE A 32 42.42 24.51 -12.62
N LEU A 33 43.03 23.33 -12.55
CA LEU A 33 44.02 22.87 -13.55
C LEU A 33 43.43 22.78 -14.96
N SER A 34 42.12 22.54 -15.09
CA SER A 34 41.47 22.43 -16.40
C SER A 34 41.32 23.75 -17.15
N PHE A 35 41.45 24.91 -16.48
CA PHE A 35 41.26 26.22 -17.12
C PHE A 35 42.40 26.63 -18.06
N ASP A 36 43.65 26.26 -17.74
CA ASP A 36 44.82 26.72 -18.52
C ASP A 36 45.16 25.77 -19.69
N LEU A 37 44.72 24.51 -19.64
CA LEU A 37 45.00 23.50 -20.67
C LEU A 37 44.50 23.86 -22.08
N PRO A 38 43.26 24.34 -22.28
CA PRO A 38 42.80 24.77 -23.61
C PRO A 38 43.69 25.86 -24.22
N LYS A 39 44.16 26.79 -23.39
CA LYS A 39 45.07 27.87 -23.81
C LYS A 39 46.45 27.32 -24.18
N GLN A 40 46.98 26.37 -23.41
CA GLN A 40 48.26 25.72 -23.71
C GLN A 40 48.21 24.89 -25.00
N ILE A 41 47.11 24.15 -25.23
CA ILE A 41 46.89 23.35 -26.45
C ILE A 41 46.87 24.24 -27.70
N VAL A 42 46.16 25.36 -27.62
CA VAL A 42 46.04 26.30 -28.74
C VAL A 42 47.34 27.05 -29.01
N ASN A 43 47.90 27.69 -27.97
CA ASN A 43 49.06 28.56 -28.16
C ASN A 43 50.34 27.77 -28.45
N GLY A 44 50.47 26.55 -27.93
CA GLY A 44 51.65 25.70 -28.15
C GLY A 44 51.58 24.93 -29.47
N PRO A 45 51.17 23.65 -29.46
CA PRO A 45 51.27 22.78 -30.63
C PRO A 45 50.44 23.27 -31.83
N ILE A 46 49.27 23.90 -31.62
CA ILE A 46 48.41 24.34 -32.74
C ILE A 46 49.00 25.58 -33.44
N GLN A 47 49.25 26.67 -32.72
CA GLN A 47 49.86 27.90 -33.29
C GLN A 47 51.35 27.76 -33.61
N GLY A 48 52.02 26.73 -33.07
CA GLY A 48 53.43 26.44 -33.34
C GLY A 48 54.42 27.23 -32.46
N LYS A 49 53.94 27.90 -31.40
CA LYS A 49 54.79 28.68 -30.51
C LYS A 49 55.77 27.75 -29.76
N GLY A 50 57.07 27.93 -30.01
CA GLY A 50 58.15 27.07 -29.52
C GLY A 50 58.28 25.71 -30.24
N PHE A 51 57.76 25.60 -31.46
CA PHE A 51 58.03 24.51 -32.42
C PHE A 51 58.32 25.10 -33.81
N GLU A 52 59.23 26.08 -33.85
CA GLU A 52 59.49 26.96 -34.99
C GLU A 52 60.34 26.28 -36.07
N HIS A 53 61.13 25.27 -35.68
CA HIS A 53 61.97 24.47 -36.57
C HIS A 53 61.55 23.00 -36.64
N PRO A 54 61.75 22.32 -37.80
CA PRO A 54 61.47 20.89 -37.93
C PRO A 54 62.36 20.06 -36.98
N GLY A 55 61.74 19.45 -35.97
CA GLY A 55 62.44 18.61 -34.97
C GLY A 55 62.43 19.20 -33.55
N ASP A 56 61.92 20.41 -33.35
CA ASP A 56 61.80 21.02 -32.02
C ASP A 56 60.95 20.15 -31.07
N THR A 57 61.41 20.05 -29.82
CA THR A 57 60.70 19.39 -28.74
C THR A 57 60.45 20.35 -27.59
N GLN A 58 59.30 20.20 -26.91
CA GLN A 58 59.02 20.89 -25.66
C GLN A 58 58.89 19.92 -24.50
N THR A 59 59.27 20.38 -23.33
CA THR A 59 59.16 19.62 -22.09
C THR A 59 57.69 19.52 -21.66
N PHE A 60 57.14 18.30 -21.67
CA PHE A 60 55.81 17.98 -21.18
C PHE A 60 55.85 17.54 -19.71
N MET A 61 54.88 17.99 -18.91
CA MET A 61 54.71 17.64 -17.49
C MET A 61 55.93 17.96 -16.60
N HIS A 62 56.63 19.07 -16.83
CA HIS A 62 57.65 19.53 -15.87
C HIS A 62 56.98 19.92 -14.54
N ILE A 63 57.25 19.17 -13.49
CA ILE A 63 56.69 19.41 -12.15
C ILE A 63 57.82 19.87 -11.25
N ALA A 64 57.92 21.18 -11.06
CA ALA A 64 58.86 21.82 -10.16
C ALA A 64 58.13 22.79 -9.23
N PHE A 65 58.48 22.73 -7.95
CA PHE A 65 57.96 23.64 -6.94
C PHE A 65 59.10 24.47 -6.36
N ASN A 66 58.85 25.76 -6.17
CA ASN A 66 59.78 26.63 -5.48
C ASN A 66 59.26 26.80 -4.05
N VAL A 67 59.80 26.03 -3.11
CA VAL A 67 59.32 26.00 -1.73
C VAL A 67 60.13 27.00 -0.90
N PRO A 68 59.51 27.97 -0.22
CA PRO A 68 60.23 28.87 0.68
C PRO A 68 60.96 28.06 1.75
N LEU A 69 62.26 28.34 1.97
CA LEU A 69 63.26 27.63 2.80
C LEU A 69 63.95 26.38 2.22
N ILE A 70 63.37 25.62 1.29
CA ILE A 70 63.97 24.35 0.81
C ILE A 70 64.65 24.51 -0.57
N GLY A 71 64.38 25.61 -1.27
CA GLY A 71 64.90 25.87 -2.61
C GLY A 71 64.04 25.21 -3.70
N HIS A 72 64.58 25.13 -4.92
CA HIS A 72 63.87 24.58 -6.07
C HIS A 72 63.87 23.04 -5.99
N VAL A 73 62.69 22.44 -5.87
CA VAL A 73 62.53 20.98 -5.86
C VAL A 73 61.90 20.55 -7.18
N GLU A 74 62.69 19.90 -8.03
CA GLU A 74 62.21 19.25 -9.26
C GLU A 74 61.78 17.81 -8.96
N ILE A 75 60.48 17.52 -9.10
CA ILE A 75 59.92 16.19 -8.85
C ILE A 75 59.94 15.35 -10.13
N PHE A 76 59.75 15.99 -11.29
CA PHE A 76 59.83 15.34 -12.59
C PHE A 76 60.39 16.31 -13.63
N GLN A 77 61.51 15.94 -14.25
CA GLN A 77 62.20 16.76 -15.25
C GLN A 77 61.42 16.90 -16.57
N GLY A 78 60.32 16.15 -16.72
CA GLY A 78 59.46 16.18 -17.89
C GLY A 78 59.96 15.28 -19.02
N VAL A 79 59.12 15.11 -20.05
CA VAL A 79 59.45 14.34 -21.26
C VAL A 79 59.49 15.28 -22.46
N GLN A 80 60.55 15.22 -23.26
CA GLN A 80 60.64 16.00 -24.49
C GLN A 80 59.71 15.42 -25.54
N LEU A 81 58.71 16.19 -25.95
CA LEU A 81 57.72 15.78 -26.93
C LEU A 81 57.82 16.63 -28.19
N THR A 82 57.78 15.98 -29.35
CA THR A 82 57.58 16.64 -30.66
C THR A 82 56.19 17.27 -30.73
N ARG A 83 56.00 18.23 -31.65
CA ARG A 83 54.75 18.99 -31.83
C ARG A 83 53.48 18.12 -31.87
N MET A 84 53.52 17.00 -32.61
CA MET A 84 52.38 16.06 -32.70
C MET A 84 52.13 15.32 -31.39
N SER A 85 53.19 14.81 -30.75
CA SER A 85 53.07 14.12 -29.46
C SER A 85 52.61 15.06 -28.33
N MET A 86 53.02 16.34 -28.36
CA MET A 86 52.59 17.35 -27.39
C MET A 86 51.10 17.67 -27.52
N LEU A 87 50.58 17.77 -28.75
CA LEU A 87 49.14 17.95 -29.01
C LEU A 87 48.32 16.81 -28.42
N VAL A 88 48.73 15.56 -28.68
CA VAL A 88 48.05 14.36 -28.16
C VAL A 88 48.12 14.32 -26.64
N ALA A 89 49.29 14.56 -26.05
CA ALA A 89 49.50 14.49 -24.61
C ALA A 89 48.67 15.51 -23.83
N LEU A 90 48.69 16.79 -24.24
CA LEU A 90 47.89 17.84 -23.60
C LEU A 90 46.37 17.59 -23.78
N SER A 91 45.95 17.11 -24.95
CA SER A 91 44.54 16.78 -25.20
C SER A 91 44.06 15.61 -24.33
N MET A 92 44.91 14.60 -24.10
CA MET A 92 44.61 13.48 -23.21
C MET A 92 44.57 13.88 -21.73
N VAL A 93 45.48 14.76 -21.28
CA VAL A 93 45.43 15.32 -19.92
C VAL A 93 44.16 16.14 -19.70
N PHE A 94 43.77 16.95 -20.69
CA PHE A 94 42.50 17.67 -20.66
C PHE A 94 41.33 16.68 -20.49
N LEU A 95 41.23 15.65 -21.33
CA LEU A 95 40.17 14.63 -21.22
C LEU A 95 40.17 13.92 -19.84
N ALA A 96 41.34 13.59 -19.30
CA ALA A 96 41.46 12.95 -17.99
C ALA A 96 40.95 13.86 -16.84
N LEU A 97 41.30 15.15 -16.85
CA LEU A 97 40.80 16.10 -15.86
C LEU A 97 39.30 16.35 -15.99
N VAL A 98 38.76 16.32 -17.21
CA VAL A 98 37.32 16.39 -17.45
C VAL A 98 36.58 15.20 -16.83
N VAL A 99 37.09 13.98 -17.04
CA VAL A 99 36.53 12.76 -16.43
C VAL A 99 36.61 12.84 -14.90
N LEU A 100 37.77 13.23 -14.36
CA LEU A 100 37.98 13.35 -12.92
C LEU A 100 37.03 14.38 -12.28
N ASN A 101 36.88 15.57 -12.87
CA ASN A 101 35.92 16.57 -12.44
C ASN A 101 34.47 16.06 -12.52
N GLY A 102 34.14 15.30 -13.58
CA GLY A 102 32.86 14.65 -13.72
C GLY A 102 32.58 13.62 -12.61
N LEU A 103 33.57 12.81 -12.24
CA LEU A 103 33.48 11.83 -11.16
C LEU A 103 33.30 12.50 -9.78
N PHE A 104 34.06 13.57 -9.49
CA PHE A 104 33.84 14.38 -8.29
C PHE A 104 32.42 14.95 -8.25
N LYS A 105 31.94 15.52 -9.37
CA LYS A 105 30.56 16.02 -9.46
C LYS A 105 29.53 14.91 -9.26
N LEU A 106 29.75 13.71 -9.81
CA LEU A 106 28.88 12.55 -9.62
C LEU A 106 28.83 12.15 -8.14
N TYR A 107 29.99 12.03 -7.50
CA TYR A 107 30.11 11.68 -6.09
C TYR A 107 29.44 12.73 -5.18
N ILE A 108 29.81 14.01 -5.32
CA ILE A 108 29.30 15.12 -4.49
C ILE A 108 27.78 15.20 -4.61
N ASN A 109 27.23 15.16 -5.83
CA ASN A 109 25.79 15.27 -6.04
C ASN A 109 25.02 14.04 -5.53
N THR A 110 25.56 12.84 -5.71
CA THR A 110 24.96 11.60 -5.18
C THR A 110 24.99 11.59 -3.67
N TYR A 111 26.11 12.01 -3.06
CA TYR A 111 26.27 12.11 -1.62
C TYR A 111 25.33 13.18 -1.03
N LYS A 112 25.25 14.36 -1.66
CA LYS A 112 24.29 15.42 -1.31
C LYS A 112 22.85 14.91 -1.36
N GLY A 113 22.49 14.15 -2.40
CA GLY A 113 21.17 13.53 -2.53
C GLY A 113 20.88 12.53 -1.40
N ARG A 114 21.83 11.62 -1.12
CA ARG A 114 21.74 10.65 -0.02
C ARG A 114 21.55 11.33 1.34
N LEU A 115 22.33 12.38 1.59
CA LEU A 115 22.27 13.16 2.83
C LEU A 115 20.92 13.85 3.00
N GLY A 116 20.43 14.49 1.94
CA GLY A 116 19.13 15.16 1.92
C GLY A 116 17.98 14.18 2.17
N GLU A 117 17.99 13.02 1.51
CA GLU A 117 16.96 11.98 1.71
C GLU A 117 17.02 11.33 3.09
N ARG A 118 18.21 11.16 3.67
CA ARG A 118 18.34 10.68 5.05
C ARG A 118 17.75 11.66 6.06
N MET A 119 18.00 12.96 5.87
CA MET A 119 17.39 14.00 6.69
C MET A 119 15.87 14.05 6.53
N LEU A 120 15.39 13.92 5.30
CA LEU A 120 13.96 13.86 5.04
C LEU A 120 13.30 12.63 5.69
N ARG A 121 13.93 11.45 5.59
CA ARG A 121 13.51 10.22 6.27
C ARG A 121 13.44 10.42 7.79
N ARG A 122 14.46 11.05 8.38
CA ARG A 122 14.50 11.36 9.81
C ARG A 122 13.35 12.28 10.24
N ILE A 123 13.18 13.42 9.57
CA ILE A 123 12.12 14.38 9.89
C ILE A 123 10.75 13.71 9.77
N ARG A 124 10.49 12.99 8.67
CA ARG A 124 9.21 12.27 8.49
C ARG A 124 8.98 11.24 9.59
N PHE A 125 10.00 10.47 9.95
CA PHE A 125 9.88 9.51 11.04
C PHE A 125 9.62 10.21 12.38
N GLU A 126 10.35 11.29 12.71
CA GLU A 126 10.16 12.06 13.94
C GLU A 126 8.74 12.66 14.05
N LEU A 127 8.19 13.15 12.94
CA LEU A 127 6.81 13.66 12.89
C LEU A 127 5.79 12.54 13.12
N ILE A 128 5.96 11.39 12.48
CA ILE A 128 5.06 10.25 12.66
C ILE A 128 5.17 9.65 14.07
N ASP A 129 6.39 9.54 14.62
CA ASP A 129 6.62 9.10 16.00
C ASP A 129 5.97 10.04 17.02
N ARG A 130 5.93 11.34 16.74
CA ARG A 130 5.17 12.31 17.54
C ARG A 130 3.67 12.09 17.46
N VAL A 131 3.13 11.82 16.27
CA VAL A 131 1.71 11.49 16.09
C VAL A 131 1.33 10.28 16.95
N LEU A 132 2.16 9.23 16.94
CA LEU A 132 1.97 8.05 17.80
C LEU A 132 2.03 8.36 19.32
N ARG A 133 2.38 9.59 19.72
CA ARG A 133 2.53 10.02 21.11
C ARG A 133 1.62 11.20 21.47
N PHE A 134 0.80 11.68 20.54
CA PHE A 134 -0.19 12.70 20.84
C PHE A 134 -1.28 12.11 21.73
N PRO A 135 -1.80 12.87 22.71
CA PRO A 135 -2.92 12.42 23.51
C PRO A 135 -4.17 12.23 22.61
N PRO A 136 -5.05 11.25 22.89
CA PRO A 136 -6.24 10.99 22.09
C PRO A 136 -7.14 12.22 21.87
N SER A 137 -7.22 13.12 22.86
CA SER A 137 -8.00 14.37 22.80
C SER A 137 -7.54 15.32 21.68
N HIS A 138 -6.27 15.28 21.27
CA HIS A 138 -5.76 16.11 20.20
C HIS A 138 -6.32 15.71 18.82
N PHE A 139 -6.59 14.42 18.62
CA PHE A 139 -7.06 13.89 17.34
C PHE A 139 -8.53 14.20 17.04
N LYS A 140 -9.33 14.51 18.06
CA LYS A 140 -10.71 14.99 17.86
C LYS A 140 -10.76 16.35 17.14
N ARG A 141 -9.65 17.12 17.16
CA ARG A 141 -9.58 18.49 16.64
C ARG A 141 -8.84 18.63 15.30
N VAL A 142 -8.07 17.62 14.88
CA VAL A 142 -7.22 17.70 13.69
C VAL A 142 -7.63 16.65 12.66
N LYS A 143 -7.74 17.06 11.40
CA LYS A 143 -8.12 16.13 10.33
C LYS A 143 -6.94 15.22 9.93
N PRO A 144 -7.15 13.90 9.79
CA PRO A 144 -6.11 12.95 9.36
C PRO A 144 -5.43 13.34 8.04
N ALA A 145 -6.23 13.83 7.08
CA ALA A 145 -5.74 14.28 5.78
C ALA A 145 -4.77 15.47 5.91
N GLU A 146 -4.99 16.35 6.87
CA GLU A 146 -4.12 17.51 7.13
C GLU A 146 -2.74 17.05 7.60
N ILE A 147 -2.68 16.19 8.62
CA ILE A 147 -1.44 15.56 9.12
C ILE A 147 -0.70 14.82 8.01
N ALA A 148 -1.42 14.04 7.21
CA ALA A 148 -0.85 13.31 6.09
C ALA A 148 -0.24 14.24 5.02
N THR A 149 -0.93 15.34 4.67
CA THR A 149 -0.42 16.34 3.72
C THR A 149 0.76 17.14 4.26
N MET A 150 0.82 17.43 5.56
CA MET A 150 2.00 18.08 6.16
C MET A 150 3.25 17.20 6.11
N ILE A 151 3.10 15.89 6.37
CA ILE A 151 4.21 14.93 6.30
C ILE A 151 4.65 14.65 4.83
N LYS A 152 3.71 14.73 3.88
CA LYS A 152 3.92 14.45 2.45
C LYS A 152 4.29 15.68 1.64
N ASP A 153 3.38 16.65 1.53
CA ASP A 153 3.34 17.72 0.53
C ASP A 153 4.05 19.01 0.98
N GLU A 154 4.00 19.37 2.28
CA GLU A 154 4.70 20.57 2.78
C GLU A 154 6.23 20.44 2.73
N VAL A 155 6.75 19.20 2.73
CA VAL A 155 8.20 18.93 2.67
C VAL A 155 8.72 18.72 1.23
N GLU A 156 7.86 18.73 0.21
CA GLU A 156 8.26 18.40 -1.17
C GLU A 156 8.51 19.60 -2.13
N PRO A 157 8.47 20.88 -1.71
CA PRO A 157 8.10 22.04 -2.53
C PRO A 157 8.23 21.87 -4.06
N MET A 158 7.07 21.67 -4.67
CA MET A 158 6.86 21.61 -6.12
C MET A 158 6.48 22.98 -6.67
N GLY A 159 6.81 23.21 -7.96
CA GLY A 159 6.28 24.34 -8.73
C GLY A 159 7.01 24.65 -10.03
N GLY A 160 8.22 24.12 -10.25
CA GLY A 160 9.06 24.57 -11.38
C GLY A 160 8.84 23.89 -12.74
N PHE A 161 8.04 22.82 -12.84
CA PHE A 161 8.04 22.00 -14.06
C PHE A 161 7.14 22.56 -15.19
N THR A 162 6.09 23.32 -14.87
CA THR A 162 5.02 23.60 -15.84
C THR A 162 5.40 24.62 -16.92
N GLY A 163 6.21 25.63 -16.58
CA GLY A 163 6.64 26.65 -17.55
C GLY A 163 7.83 26.23 -18.43
N ASP A 164 8.76 25.47 -17.86
CA ASP A 164 10.02 25.11 -18.53
C ASP A 164 9.93 23.82 -19.36
N ALA A 165 8.92 22.96 -19.13
CA ALA A 165 8.83 21.63 -19.74
C ALA A 165 8.82 21.62 -21.28
N PHE A 166 8.32 22.69 -21.91
CA PHE A 166 8.20 22.78 -23.37
C PHE A 166 9.08 23.88 -23.98
N VAL A 167 9.15 25.04 -23.32
CA VAL A 167 9.92 26.20 -23.79
C VAL A 167 11.42 25.88 -23.80
N GLN A 168 11.92 25.23 -22.75
CA GLN A 168 13.35 25.00 -22.57
C GLN A 168 13.89 23.92 -23.53
N PRO A 169 13.24 22.74 -23.73
CA PRO A 169 13.67 21.78 -24.74
C PRO A 169 13.56 22.30 -26.16
N ALA A 170 12.52 23.09 -26.48
CA ALA A 170 12.39 23.69 -27.81
C ALA A 170 13.48 24.72 -28.10
N LEU A 171 13.79 25.59 -27.12
CA LEU A 171 14.86 26.58 -27.22
C LEU A 171 16.24 25.92 -27.35
N LEU A 172 16.56 24.95 -26.49
CA LEU A 172 17.84 24.23 -26.52
C LEU A 172 17.99 23.36 -27.78
N GLY A 173 16.90 22.71 -28.21
CA GLY A 173 16.86 21.93 -29.45
C GLY A 173 17.08 22.80 -30.68
N GLY A 174 16.41 23.95 -30.76
CA GLY A 174 16.61 24.95 -31.81
C GLY A 174 18.05 25.45 -31.86
N GLN A 175 18.61 25.85 -30.71
CA GLN A 175 20.01 26.26 -30.60
C GLN A 175 20.99 25.17 -31.04
N ALA A 176 20.75 23.91 -30.67
CA ALA A 176 21.60 22.79 -31.06
C ALA A 176 21.56 22.54 -32.58
N VAL A 177 20.37 22.59 -33.20
CA VAL A 177 20.22 22.44 -34.65
C VAL A 177 20.90 23.59 -35.40
N THR A 178 20.68 24.84 -34.97
CA THR A 178 21.34 26.01 -35.57
C THR A 178 22.86 25.93 -35.45
N ALA A 179 23.38 25.55 -34.27
CA ALA A 179 24.81 25.37 -34.05
C ALA A 179 25.39 24.24 -34.92
N LEU A 180 24.68 23.12 -35.04
CA LEU A 180 25.12 21.99 -35.86
C LEU A 180 25.20 22.37 -37.35
N VAL A 181 24.17 23.04 -37.88
CA VAL A 181 24.15 23.54 -39.26
C VAL A 181 25.31 24.52 -39.51
N PHE A 182 25.53 25.46 -38.59
CA PHE A 182 26.63 26.42 -38.68
C PHE A 182 28.01 25.73 -38.72
N ILE A 183 28.24 24.72 -37.87
CA ILE A 183 29.51 23.97 -37.85
C ILE A 183 29.71 23.19 -39.15
N ILE A 184 28.66 22.52 -39.66
CA ILE A 184 28.72 21.76 -40.93
C ILE A 184 29.04 22.70 -42.10
N MET A 185 28.46 23.90 -42.14
CA MET A 185 28.74 24.90 -43.18
C MET A 185 30.18 25.40 -43.15
N GLN A 186 30.76 25.58 -41.96
CA GLN A 186 32.15 26.04 -41.81
C GLN A 186 33.17 24.94 -42.13
N ASN A 187 32.90 23.70 -41.72
CA ASN A 187 33.74 22.55 -42.00
C ASN A 187 32.93 21.26 -41.94
N PHE A 188 32.75 20.62 -43.10
CA PHE A 188 31.96 19.39 -43.23
C PHE A 188 32.42 18.26 -42.31
N TRP A 189 33.74 18.03 -42.17
CA TRP A 189 34.30 16.95 -41.37
C TRP A 189 34.10 17.18 -39.86
N LEU A 190 34.30 18.42 -39.37
CA LEU A 190 34.01 18.78 -37.97
C LEU A 190 32.51 18.72 -37.66
N GLY A 191 31.67 19.10 -38.62
CA GLY A 191 30.22 18.98 -38.54
C GLY A 191 29.72 17.53 -38.41
N MET A 192 30.33 16.59 -39.16
CA MET A 192 30.01 15.16 -39.05
C MET A 192 30.37 14.57 -37.68
N ILE A 193 31.47 15.01 -37.06
CA ILE A 193 31.86 14.59 -35.71
C ILE A 193 30.85 15.12 -34.67
N ALA A 194 30.47 16.39 -34.77
CA ALA A 194 29.45 16.97 -33.90
C ALA A 194 28.09 16.26 -34.07
N ALA A 195 27.69 15.95 -35.31
CA ALA A 195 26.48 15.19 -35.61
C ALA A 195 26.51 13.78 -35.00
N ALA A 196 27.64 13.08 -35.07
CA ALA A 196 27.81 11.76 -34.47
C ALA A 196 27.65 11.79 -32.94
N ILE A 197 28.21 12.79 -32.26
CA ILE A 197 28.05 12.95 -30.80
C ILE A 197 26.59 13.24 -30.44
N VAL A 198 25.92 14.13 -31.17
CA VAL A 198 24.49 14.42 -30.97
C VAL A 198 23.64 13.16 -31.20
N ALA A 199 23.95 12.36 -32.22
CA ALA A 199 23.27 11.09 -32.46
C ALA A 199 23.47 10.09 -31.30
N VAL A 200 24.69 9.98 -30.76
CA VAL A 200 24.96 9.16 -29.57
C VAL A 200 24.15 9.65 -28.37
N GLN A 201 24.09 10.97 -28.12
CA GLN A 201 23.27 11.56 -27.06
C GLN A 201 21.77 11.26 -27.26
N ALA A 202 21.27 11.40 -28.49
CA ALA A 202 19.88 11.14 -28.85
C ALA A 202 19.47 9.66 -28.71
N ILE A 203 20.42 8.72 -28.74
CA ILE A 203 20.15 7.28 -28.54
C ILE A 203 20.33 6.89 -27.07
N VAL A 204 21.42 7.31 -26.43
CA VAL A 204 21.77 6.90 -25.06
C VAL A 204 20.88 7.55 -24.01
N ILE A 205 20.65 8.87 -24.10
CA ILE A 205 19.90 9.61 -23.07
C ILE A 205 18.45 9.12 -22.96
N PRO A 206 17.68 8.94 -24.06
CA PRO A 206 16.31 8.44 -23.96
C PRO A 206 16.21 7.03 -23.38
N ARG A 207 17.16 6.14 -23.70
CA ARG A 207 17.21 4.78 -23.13
C ARG A 207 17.38 4.82 -21.61
N MET A 208 18.32 5.63 -21.11
CA MET A 208 18.51 5.82 -19.66
C MET A 208 17.33 6.54 -18.99
N ARG A 209 16.69 7.46 -19.72
CA ARG A 209 15.53 8.22 -19.21
C ARG A 209 14.32 7.33 -18.94
N LYS A 210 14.16 6.20 -19.64
CA LYS A 210 13.08 5.22 -19.34
C LYS A 210 13.15 4.74 -17.89
N ARG A 211 14.33 4.35 -17.41
CA ARG A 211 14.52 3.91 -16.01
C ARG A 211 14.22 5.01 -15.00
N LEU A 212 14.57 6.27 -15.32
CA LEU A 212 14.24 7.44 -14.50
C LEU A 212 12.73 7.67 -14.38
N LEU A 213 11.97 7.46 -15.47
CA LEU A 213 10.51 7.59 -15.47
C LEU A 213 9.86 6.47 -14.65
N GLU A 214 10.34 5.23 -14.76
CA GLU A 214 9.88 4.10 -13.93
C GLU A 214 10.08 4.36 -12.44
N LEU A 215 11.31 4.75 -12.04
CA LEU A 215 11.63 5.10 -10.65
C LEU A 215 10.83 6.34 -10.18
N GLY A 216 10.60 7.30 -11.07
CA GLY A 216 9.77 8.47 -10.79
C GLY A 216 8.31 8.10 -10.50
N ARG A 217 7.74 7.14 -11.25
CA ARG A 217 6.40 6.58 -11.01
C ARG A 217 6.36 5.78 -9.70
N GLN A 218 7.34 4.91 -9.46
CA GLN A 218 7.44 4.15 -8.20
C GLN A 218 7.49 5.10 -7.00
N ARG A 219 8.33 6.13 -7.05
CA ARG A 219 8.42 7.17 -6.02
C ARG A 219 7.05 7.80 -5.72
N GLN A 220 6.28 8.13 -6.75
CA GLN A 220 4.96 8.74 -6.59
C GLN A 220 3.96 7.77 -5.94
N LEU A 221 3.95 6.50 -6.34
CA LEU A 221 3.08 5.47 -5.75
C LEU A 221 3.43 5.23 -4.28
N THR A 222 4.70 5.00 -3.96
CA THR A 222 5.15 4.79 -2.56
C THR A 222 4.88 6.00 -1.66
N ALA A 223 4.93 7.22 -2.22
CA ALA A 223 4.58 8.44 -1.46
C ALA A 223 3.07 8.53 -1.16
N ARG A 224 2.21 8.09 -2.09
CA ARG A 224 0.76 8.00 -1.85
C ARG A 224 0.43 6.92 -0.82
N GLU A 225 1.08 5.76 -0.91
CA GLU A 225 0.92 4.67 0.06
C GLU A 225 1.34 5.11 1.48
N LEU A 226 2.47 5.82 1.62
CA LEU A 226 2.87 6.39 2.91
C LEU A 226 1.82 7.35 3.46
N SER A 227 1.30 8.26 2.62
CA SER A 227 0.27 9.22 3.04
C SER A 227 -1.04 8.55 3.44
N GLY A 228 -1.48 7.54 2.69
CA GLY A 228 -2.64 6.73 3.05
C GLY A 228 -2.43 6.04 4.38
N ARG A 229 -1.26 5.44 4.59
CA ARG A 229 -0.92 4.76 5.85
C ARG A 229 -0.86 5.72 7.05
N VAL A 230 -0.31 6.91 6.88
CA VAL A 230 -0.32 7.95 7.93
C VAL A 230 -1.76 8.33 8.29
N GLY A 231 -2.65 8.46 7.30
CA GLY A 231 -4.09 8.67 7.55
C GLY A 231 -4.70 7.54 8.39
N GLU A 232 -4.42 6.28 8.07
CA GLU A 232 -4.91 5.13 8.84
C GLU A 232 -4.37 5.09 10.29
N ILE A 233 -3.11 5.46 10.50
CA ILE A 233 -2.54 5.54 11.86
C ILE A 233 -3.27 6.59 12.69
N VAL A 234 -3.57 7.75 12.09
CA VAL A 234 -4.29 8.83 12.78
C VAL A 234 -5.72 8.41 13.10
N ASP A 235 -6.45 7.85 12.12
CA ASP A 235 -7.83 7.35 12.35
C ASP A 235 -7.87 6.19 13.36
N GLY A 236 -6.82 5.35 13.37
CA GLY A 236 -6.70 4.17 14.21
C GLY A 236 -6.00 4.39 15.54
N ILE A 237 -5.67 5.62 15.93
CA ILE A 237 -4.77 5.88 17.07
C ILE A 237 -5.27 5.31 18.40
N GLY A 238 -6.58 5.39 18.67
CA GLY A 238 -7.18 4.77 19.85
C GLY A 238 -7.02 3.25 19.85
N THR A 239 -7.15 2.61 18.67
CA THR A 239 -6.92 1.17 18.51
C THR A 239 -5.45 0.81 18.73
N ILE A 240 -4.51 1.67 18.32
CA ILE A 240 -3.07 1.45 18.52
C ILE A 240 -2.72 1.42 20.02
N HIS A 241 -3.12 2.47 20.74
CA HIS A 241 -2.83 2.59 22.16
C HIS A 241 -3.53 1.53 23.02
N ALA A 242 -4.79 1.21 22.71
CA ALA A 242 -5.55 0.20 23.45
C ALA A 242 -4.99 -1.23 23.28
N ASN A 243 -4.11 -1.45 22.30
CA ASN A 243 -3.59 -2.77 21.95
C ASN A 243 -2.06 -2.91 22.06
N ASP A 244 -1.35 -1.89 22.52
CA ASP A 244 0.13 -1.88 22.60
C ASP A 244 0.82 -2.19 21.25
N THR A 245 0.27 -1.70 20.14
CA THR A 245 0.81 -1.96 18.80
C THR A 245 1.66 -0.81 18.26
N THR A 246 1.95 0.22 19.07
CA THR A 246 2.70 1.41 18.66
C THR A 246 4.04 1.05 18.00
N ASN A 247 4.71 0.00 18.48
CA ASN A 247 5.99 -0.45 17.94
C ASN A 247 5.88 -1.21 16.62
N LEU A 248 4.76 -1.89 16.36
CA LEU A 248 4.43 -2.46 15.04
C LEU A 248 4.28 -1.32 14.01
N GLU A 249 3.57 -0.26 14.38
CA GLU A 249 3.36 0.90 13.51
C GLU A 249 4.67 1.64 13.21
N ARG A 250 5.55 1.77 14.20
CA ARG A 250 6.90 2.27 14.02
C ARG A 250 7.71 1.42 13.03
N ALA A 251 7.61 0.10 13.11
CA ALA A 251 8.31 -0.81 12.20
C ALA A 251 7.80 -0.67 10.76
N ASP A 252 6.48 -0.62 10.55
CA ASP A 252 5.86 -0.44 9.24
C ASP A 252 6.29 0.89 8.59
N ILE A 253 6.21 2.00 9.34
CA ILE A 253 6.61 3.31 8.83
C ILE A 253 8.11 3.38 8.55
N ALA A 254 8.95 2.81 9.43
CA ALA A 254 10.40 2.77 9.22
C ALA A 254 10.76 1.96 7.96
N HIS A 255 10.05 0.87 7.71
CA HIS A 255 10.19 0.04 6.51
C HIS A 255 9.78 0.82 5.24
N ARG A 256 8.58 1.42 5.21
CA ARG A 256 8.07 2.22 4.08
C ARG A 256 8.98 3.39 3.74
N LEU A 257 9.46 4.12 4.75
CA LEU A 257 10.42 5.20 4.57
C LEU A 257 11.76 4.70 4.03
N GLY A 258 12.18 3.48 4.42
CA GLY A 258 13.36 2.81 3.87
C GLY A 258 13.23 2.48 2.40
N LEU A 259 12.07 1.97 1.97
CA LEU A 259 11.77 1.70 0.56
C LEU A 259 11.73 2.98 -0.26
N ILE A 260 11.09 4.05 0.25
CA ILE A 260 11.09 5.36 -0.42
C ILE A 260 12.52 5.89 -0.56
N PHE A 261 13.34 5.75 0.47
CA PHE A 261 14.74 6.16 0.43
C PHE A 261 15.53 5.39 -0.64
N SER A 262 15.38 4.06 -0.73
CA SER A 262 16.12 3.27 -1.74
C SER A 262 15.70 3.65 -3.16
N ILE A 263 14.38 3.79 -3.43
CA ILE A 263 13.87 4.23 -4.74
C ILE A 263 14.40 5.62 -5.10
N ARG A 264 14.37 6.56 -4.16
CA ARG A 264 14.87 7.92 -4.39
C ARG A 264 16.38 7.94 -4.59
N TYR A 265 17.13 7.14 -3.83
CA TYR A 265 18.58 7.02 -3.98
C TYR A 265 18.96 6.48 -5.36
N ASP A 266 18.30 5.41 -5.82
CA ASP A 266 18.48 4.85 -7.16
C ASP A 266 18.15 5.87 -8.24
N LEU A 267 17.05 6.63 -8.06
CA LEU A 267 16.67 7.72 -8.96
C LEU A 267 17.78 8.78 -9.03
N TYR A 268 18.35 9.19 -7.91
CA TYR A 268 19.46 10.14 -7.87
C TYR A 268 20.71 9.61 -8.58
N GLN A 269 21.09 8.35 -8.36
CA GLN A 269 22.23 7.73 -9.05
C GLN A 269 22.05 7.78 -10.56
N TRP A 270 20.89 7.35 -11.08
CA TRP A 270 20.60 7.39 -12.50
C TRP A 270 20.53 8.81 -13.05
N LYS A 271 19.91 9.73 -12.30
CA LYS A 271 19.78 11.15 -12.69
C LYS A 271 21.16 11.79 -12.86
N PHE A 272 22.05 11.56 -11.91
CA PHE A 272 23.40 12.12 -11.96
C PHE A 272 24.32 11.38 -12.92
N LEU A 273 24.12 10.08 -13.16
CA LEU A 273 24.80 9.35 -14.22
C LEU A 273 24.43 9.90 -15.61
N VAL A 274 23.15 10.18 -15.87
CA VAL A 274 22.72 10.84 -17.11
C VAL A 274 23.33 12.22 -17.25
N LYS A 275 23.36 13.03 -16.17
CA LYS A 275 24.06 14.33 -16.18
C LYS A 275 25.57 14.17 -16.43
N PHE A 276 26.21 13.17 -15.83
CA PHE A 276 27.62 12.87 -16.03
C PHE A 276 27.89 12.53 -17.49
N ILE A 277 27.15 11.61 -18.09
CA ILE A 277 27.30 11.22 -19.50
C ILE A 277 27.04 12.40 -20.43
N ASN A 278 25.99 13.20 -20.16
CA ASN A 278 25.69 14.40 -20.94
C ASN A 278 26.86 15.40 -20.90
N ASN A 279 27.38 15.68 -19.69
CA ASN A 279 28.50 16.59 -19.50
C ASN A 279 29.81 16.04 -20.10
N PHE A 280 30.05 14.73 -19.99
CA PHE A 280 31.20 14.07 -20.59
C PHE A 280 31.15 14.17 -22.11
N LEU A 281 30.03 13.78 -22.74
CA LEU A 281 29.85 13.87 -24.19
C LEU A 281 29.95 15.31 -24.70
N ALA A 282 29.43 16.28 -23.95
CA ALA A 282 29.57 17.70 -24.29
C ALA A 282 31.04 18.17 -24.29
N GLN A 283 31.90 17.59 -23.43
CA GLN A 283 33.32 17.93 -23.36
C GLN A 283 34.22 17.09 -24.28
N VAL A 284 33.73 15.94 -24.75
CA VAL A 284 34.38 15.17 -25.83
C VAL A 284 34.41 15.97 -27.14
N THR A 285 33.41 16.80 -27.41
CA THR A 285 33.37 17.63 -28.63
C THR A 285 34.56 18.62 -28.72
N PRO A 286 34.83 19.47 -27.70
CA PRO A 286 36.05 20.29 -27.65
C PRO A 286 37.34 19.46 -27.76
N PHE A 287 37.42 18.30 -27.08
CA PHE A 287 38.58 17.41 -27.16
C PHE A 287 38.84 16.96 -28.60
N LEU A 288 37.82 16.47 -29.32
CA LEU A 288 37.95 16.07 -30.72
C LEU A 288 38.27 17.26 -31.64
N PHE A 289 37.71 18.44 -31.35
CA PHE A 289 38.04 19.66 -32.09
C PHE A 289 39.50 20.06 -31.92
N TYR A 290 40.07 19.98 -30.70
CA TYR A 290 41.48 20.24 -30.48
C TYR A 290 42.38 19.20 -31.14
N LEU A 291 42.05 17.92 -31.04
CA LEU A 291 42.86 16.84 -31.59
C LEU A 291 42.84 16.81 -33.12
N ILE A 292 41.64 16.80 -33.72
CA ILE A 292 41.43 16.63 -35.16
C ILE A 292 41.56 17.97 -35.88
N GLY A 293 40.95 19.04 -35.35
CA GLY A 293 41.10 20.40 -35.89
C GLY A 293 42.54 20.89 -35.78
N GLY A 294 43.23 20.59 -34.67
CA GLY A 294 44.67 20.83 -34.51
C GLY A 294 45.50 20.06 -35.54
N PHE A 295 45.23 18.77 -35.75
CA PHE A 295 45.92 17.97 -36.79
C PHE A 295 45.72 18.54 -38.21
N LEU A 296 44.51 18.98 -38.55
CA LEU A 296 44.21 19.57 -39.87
C LEU A 296 44.83 20.97 -40.05
N ALA A 297 44.90 21.76 -38.98
CA ALA A 297 45.61 23.04 -38.97
C ALA A 297 47.12 22.84 -39.20
N LEU A 298 47.71 21.80 -38.60
CA LEU A 298 49.13 21.44 -38.81
C LEU A 298 49.47 21.06 -40.25
N GLN A 299 48.49 20.59 -41.03
CA GLN A 299 48.64 20.31 -42.46
C GLN A 299 48.43 21.55 -43.35
N GLY A 300 48.22 22.73 -42.78
CA GLY A 300 47.98 23.97 -43.52
C GLY A 300 46.60 24.05 -44.18
N ARG A 301 45.64 23.21 -43.76
CA ARG A 301 44.30 23.10 -44.37
C ARG A 301 43.22 23.92 -43.64
N LEU A 302 43.56 24.65 -42.58
CA LEU A 302 42.59 25.34 -41.71
C LEU A 302 43.19 26.64 -41.13
N ASP A 303 42.46 27.76 -41.16
CA ASP A 303 42.90 29.06 -40.63
C ASP A 303 42.62 29.17 -39.11
N ILE A 304 43.58 29.71 -38.35
CA ILE A 304 43.71 29.58 -36.88
C ILE A 304 43.10 30.78 -36.12
N GLY A 305 42.88 31.92 -36.78
CA GLY A 305 42.62 33.21 -36.11
C GLY A 305 41.25 33.38 -35.42
N GLN A 306 40.20 32.67 -35.85
CA GLN A 306 38.82 32.82 -35.33
C GLN A 306 38.34 31.63 -34.48
N LEU A 307 39.07 30.52 -34.50
CA LEU A 307 38.68 29.25 -33.88
C LEU A 307 38.71 29.28 -32.33
N VAL A 308 39.29 30.34 -31.75
CA VAL A 308 39.75 30.38 -30.34
C VAL A 308 39.25 31.64 -29.61
N ALA A 309 39.11 32.78 -30.27
CA ALA A 309 38.91 34.07 -29.61
C ALA A 309 37.54 34.25 -28.90
N VAL A 310 36.52 33.48 -29.32
CA VAL A 310 35.18 33.43 -28.70
C VAL A 310 34.76 31.98 -28.43
N ILE A 311 35.72 31.04 -28.35
CA ILE A 311 35.54 29.91 -27.44
C ILE A 311 35.49 30.53 -26.04
N ASN A 312 34.40 30.37 -25.34
CA ASN A 312 33.47 31.48 -25.19
C ASN A 312 33.94 32.28 -23.98
N ALA A 313 34.48 33.48 -24.19
CA ALA A 313 34.91 34.38 -23.14
C ALA A 313 33.79 34.79 -22.15
N TYR A 314 32.55 34.33 -22.33
CA TYR A 314 31.42 34.87 -21.57
C TYR A 314 30.18 33.98 -21.40
N LYS A 315 30.05 32.85 -22.09
CA LYS A 315 28.79 32.09 -22.17
C LYS A 315 28.69 31.06 -21.04
N ASP A 316 28.07 31.29 -19.88
CA ASP A 316 27.19 32.35 -19.40
C ASP A 316 27.52 32.54 -17.89
N LEU A 317 28.17 33.64 -17.53
CA LEU A 317 28.48 34.01 -16.13
C LEU A 317 27.28 34.32 -15.19
N PRO A 318 25.97 34.26 -15.55
CA PRO A 318 24.87 34.40 -14.58
C PRO A 318 24.70 33.22 -13.61
N GLY A 319 25.25 32.04 -13.91
CA GLY A 319 24.89 30.78 -13.22
C GLY A 319 25.09 30.79 -11.69
N PRO A 320 26.32 30.99 -11.17
CA PRO A 320 26.59 30.81 -9.74
C PRO A 320 25.88 31.82 -8.84
N LEU A 321 25.75 33.08 -9.29
CA LEU A 321 25.10 34.13 -8.50
C LEU A 321 23.59 33.93 -8.47
N LYS A 322 22.98 33.57 -9.61
CA LYS A 322 21.55 33.22 -9.69
C LYS A 322 21.24 31.99 -8.84
N GLU A 323 22.05 30.93 -8.93
CA GLU A 323 21.89 29.73 -8.10
C GLU A 323 22.00 30.02 -6.60
N LEU A 324 22.82 31.00 -6.19
CA LEU A 324 22.93 31.41 -4.79
C LEU A 324 21.69 32.19 -4.32
N ILE A 325 21.12 33.06 -5.17
CA ILE A 325 19.87 33.77 -4.90
C ILE A 325 18.70 32.78 -4.83
N ASP A 326 18.61 31.87 -5.80
CA ASP A 326 17.58 30.81 -5.84
C ASP A 326 17.72 29.89 -4.60
N TRP A 327 18.95 29.59 -4.17
CA TRP A 327 19.21 28.85 -2.93
C TRP A 327 18.73 29.61 -1.69
N ASP A 328 19.02 30.91 -1.57
CA ASP A 328 18.60 31.68 -0.40
C ASP A 328 17.07 31.81 -0.34
N GLN A 329 16.42 32.05 -1.49
CA GLN A 329 14.95 32.04 -1.61
C GLN A 329 14.37 30.68 -1.21
N SER A 330 14.89 29.59 -1.78
CA SER A 330 14.45 28.24 -1.44
C SER A 330 14.68 27.92 0.04
N ARG A 331 15.80 28.37 0.63
CA ARG A 331 16.09 28.21 2.05
C ARG A 331 15.08 28.97 2.92
N GLN A 332 14.70 30.19 2.53
CA GLN A 332 13.69 30.98 3.24
C GLN A 332 12.32 30.29 3.18
N ASP A 333 11.89 29.84 2.01
CA ASP A 333 10.62 29.12 1.82
C ASP A 333 10.55 27.86 2.67
N VAL A 334 11.60 27.02 2.64
CA VAL A 334 11.65 25.78 3.41
C VAL A 334 11.67 26.06 4.92
N GLN A 335 12.31 27.15 5.37
CA GLN A 335 12.30 27.53 6.78
C GLN A 335 10.90 27.95 7.27
N VAL A 336 10.11 28.65 6.43
CA VAL A 336 8.71 28.99 6.76
C VAL A 336 7.86 27.73 6.90
N LYS A 337 7.95 26.81 5.92
CA LYS A 337 7.23 25.53 5.98
C LYS A 337 7.65 24.68 7.19
N TYR A 338 8.95 24.65 7.49
CA TYR A 338 9.45 23.96 8.68
C TYR A 338 8.87 24.54 9.97
N ASN A 339 8.74 25.87 10.08
CA ASN A 339 8.14 26.50 11.26
C ASN A 339 6.66 26.12 11.41
N GLN A 340 5.90 26.13 10.32
CA GLN A 340 4.49 25.73 10.30
C GLN A 340 4.32 24.27 10.76
N VAL A 341 5.13 23.36 10.25
CA VAL A 341 5.17 21.96 10.69
C VAL A 341 5.56 21.85 12.18
N VAL A 342 6.55 22.61 12.63
CA VAL A 342 6.97 22.58 14.04
C VAL A 342 5.85 23.05 14.97
N GLU A 343 5.14 24.11 14.59
CA GLU A 343 4.03 24.67 15.36
C GLU A 343 2.90 23.65 15.48
N GLN A 344 2.46 23.06 14.37
CA GLN A 344 1.38 22.08 14.38
C GLN A 344 1.72 20.78 15.15
N PHE A 345 2.99 20.38 15.18
CA PHE A 345 3.45 19.18 15.88
C PHE A 345 4.03 19.47 17.29
N SER A 346 3.82 20.69 17.79
CA SER A 346 4.12 21.09 19.17
C SER A 346 2.82 21.09 19.98
N VAL A 347 2.44 19.89 20.46
CA VAL A 347 1.26 19.67 21.29
C VAL A 347 1.66 19.70 22.76
N ASP A 348 0.81 20.30 23.61
CA ASP A 348 0.96 20.25 25.05
C ASP A 348 0.72 18.82 25.57
N HIS A 349 1.54 18.34 26.50
CA HIS A 349 1.42 17.01 27.12
C HIS A 349 1.57 15.80 26.16
N LEU A 350 2.74 15.71 25.51
CA LEU A 350 3.13 14.53 24.72
C LEU A 350 3.36 13.30 25.63
N ILE A 351 2.86 12.12 25.23
CA ILE A 351 3.10 10.85 25.93
C ILE A 351 4.61 10.60 26.05
N ASP A 352 5.11 10.28 27.24
CA ASP A 352 6.53 10.00 27.47
C ASP A 352 6.99 8.77 26.66
N PRO A 353 8.14 8.80 25.97
CA PRO A 353 8.60 7.66 25.16
C PRO A 353 8.73 6.36 25.96
N LYS A 354 8.99 6.42 27.27
CA LYS A 354 9.14 5.24 28.13
C LYS A 354 7.87 4.42 28.26
N ILE A 355 6.71 5.07 28.17
CA ILE A 355 5.39 4.39 28.21
C ILE A 355 5.26 3.41 27.04
N GLN A 356 5.87 3.73 25.90
CA GLN A 356 5.78 2.95 24.66
C GLN A 356 7.05 2.14 24.37
N ALA A 357 7.94 2.00 25.36
CA ALA A 357 9.16 1.23 25.21
C ALA A 357 8.82 -0.23 24.90
N VAL A 358 9.54 -0.81 23.93
CA VAL A 358 9.33 -2.21 23.56
C VAL A 358 9.63 -3.11 24.76
N SER A 359 8.68 -3.99 25.08
CA SER A 359 8.85 -5.07 26.04
C SER A 359 8.50 -6.40 25.36
N PRO A 360 9.49 -7.24 25.03
CA PRO A 360 9.22 -8.58 24.48
C PRO A 360 8.79 -9.57 25.58
N ALA A 361 8.96 -9.21 26.85
CA ALA A 361 8.55 -10.05 27.96
C ALA A 361 7.01 -10.11 28.07
N PRO A 362 6.44 -11.25 28.51
CA PRO A 362 5.02 -11.33 28.84
C PRO A 362 4.63 -10.29 29.89
N ALA A 363 3.50 -9.62 29.70
CA ALA A 363 2.99 -8.67 30.68
C ALA A 363 2.63 -9.38 31.99
N ALA A 364 2.92 -8.76 33.14
CA ALA A 364 2.41 -9.26 34.42
C ALA A 364 0.87 -9.21 34.43
N ARG A 365 0.23 -10.06 35.24
CA ARG A 365 -1.22 -10.01 35.50
C ARG A 365 -1.54 -8.84 36.43
N ILE A 366 -2.68 -8.20 36.23
CA ILE A 366 -3.21 -7.16 37.10
C ILE A 366 -4.13 -7.81 38.13
N THR A 367 -3.68 -7.84 39.39
CA THR A 367 -4.41 -8.43 40.53
C THR A 367 -5.04 -7.39 41.45
N HIS A 368 -4.91 -6.10 41.14
CA HIS A 368 -5.43 -4.99 41.93
C HIS A 368 -6.66 -4.39 41.25
N SER A 369 -7.54 -3.75 42.04
CA SER A 369 -8.75 -3.09 41.55
C SER A 369 -8.42 -1.95 40.57
N LEU A 370 -9.32 -1.75 39.60
CA LEU A 370 -9.35 -0.57 38.74
C LEU A 370 -10.20 0.51 39.39
N VAL A 371 -9.59 1.65 39.74
CA VAL A 371 -10.22 2.69 40.56
C VAL A 371 -10.30 4.01 39.81
N ALA A 372 -11.51 4.51 39.58
CA ALA A 372 -11.77 5.88 39.18
C ALA A 372 -11.97 6.75 40.42
N THR A 373 -11.19 7.83 40.56
CA THR A 373 -11.29 8.78 41.67
C THR A 373 -11.64 10.17 41.16
N ASN A 374 -12.85 10.63 41.46
CA ASN A 374 -13.35 11.96 41.15
C ASN A 374 -13.18 12.37 39.67
N VAL A 375 -13.42 11.43 38.76
CA VAL A 375 -13.20 11.58 37.32
C VAL A 375 -14.22 12.53 36.72
N THR A 376 -13.73 13.55 36.02
CA THR A 376 -14.53 14.48 35.22
C THR A 376 -14.00 14.47 33.79
N ILE A 377 -14.91 14.40 32.82
CA ILE A 377 -14.59 14.44 31.39
C ILE A 377 -15.45 15.51 30.75
N VAL A 378 -14.83 16.34 29.92
CA VAL A 378 -15.44 17.41 29.15
C VAL A 378 -15.33 17.06 27.67
N ASP A 379 -16.43 17.20 26.93
CA ASP A 379 -16.42 17.00 25.49
C ASP A 379 -15.84 18.21 24.73
N ASP A 380 -15.76 18.10 23.40
CA ASP A 380 -15.23 19.18 22.55
C ASP A 380 -16.10 20.44 22.53
N SER A 381 -17.36 20.35 22.97
CA SER A 381 -18.27 21.51 23.11
C SER A 381 -18.08 22.26 24.43
N GLY A 382 -17.36 21.66 25.38
CA GLY A 382 -17.19 22.16 26.75
C GLY A 382 -18.24 21.62 27.72
N ALA A 383 -19.09 20.68 27.32
CA ALA A 383 -20.07 20.05 28.19
C ALA A 383 -19.41 18.97 29.06
N ARG A 384 -19.75 18.93 30.35
CA ARG A 384 -19.31 17.84 31.23
C ARG A 384 -20.12 16.59 30.92
N VAL A 385 -19.46 15.59 30.36
CA VAL A 385 -20.05 14.29 30.03
C VAL A 385 -19.83 13.26 31.13
N LEU A 386 -18.85 13.50 32.01
CA LEU A 386 -18.74 12.89 33.33
C LEU A 386 -18.47 13.96 34.37
N ASP A 387 -19.10 13.85 35.53
CA ASP A 387 -18.94 14.81 36.63
C ASP A 387 -18.61 14.10 37.95
N HIS A 388 -17.37 14.26 38.42
CA HIS A 388 -16.90 13.80 39.75
C HIS A 388 -17.15 12.31 40.07
N VAL A 389 -17.10 11.44 39.06
CA VAL A 389 -17.43 10.01 39.22
C VAL A 389 -16.32 9.27 39.97
N SER A 390 -16.69 8.53 41.00
CA SER A 390 -15.79 7.66 41.76
C SER A 390 -16.34 6.24 41.85
N VAL A 391 -15.57 5.27 41.39
CA VAL A 391 -15.96 3.85 41.41
C VAL A 391 -14.74 2.95 41.43
N GLU A 392 -14.86 1.83 42.14
CA GLU A 392 -13.87 0.75 42.20
C GLU A 392 -14.46 -0.52 41.59
N ILE A 393 -13.70 -1.13 40.69
CA ILE A 393 -13.99 -2.42 40.04
C ILE A 393 -12.96 -3.44 40.52
N HIS A 394 -13.43 -4.53 41.12
CA HIS A 394 -12.56 -5.57 41.66
C HIS A 394 -12.17 -6.61 40.59
N PRO A 395 -11.00 -7.25 40.71
CA PRO A 395 -10.64 -8.37 39.84
C PRO A 395 -11.69 -9.49 39.89
N GLY A 396 -12.08 -10.02 38.72
CA GLY A 396 -13.08 -11.08 38.58
C GLY A 396 -14.55 -10.63 38.73
N GLU A 397 -14.81 -9.35 39.02
CA GLU A 397 -16.17 -8.81 39.16
C GLU A 397 -16.85 -8.62 37.79
N ARG A 398 -18.15 -8.96 37.68
CA ARG A 398 -18.97 -8.64 36.50
C ARG A 398 -19.85 -7.43 36.79
N VAL A 399 -19.57 -6.32 36.11
CA VAL A 399 -20.23 -5.04 36.31
C VAL A 399 -20.97 -4.61 35.05
N ALA A 400 -22.29 -4.43 35.16
CA ALA A 400 -23.10 -3.78 34.14
C ALA A 400 -23.12 -2.26 34.37
N ILE A 401 -23.03 -1.51 33.29
CA ILE A 401 -23.28 -0.06 33.27
C ILE A 401 -24.54 0.18 32.44
N VAL A 402 -25.52 0.86 33.02
CA VAL A 402 -26.81 1.18 32.40
C VAL A 402 -27.11 2.67 32.49
N GLY A 403 -27.88 3.17 31.54
CA GLY A 403 -28.25 4.57 31.40
C GLY A 403 -28.62 4.87 29.95
N ASP A 404 -29.30 5.99 29.73
CA ASP A 404 -29.60 6.48 28.39
C ASP A 404 -28.33 6.70 27.55
N SER A 405 -28.48 6.83 26.23
CA SER A 405 -27.33 7.12 25.37
C SER A 405 -26.72 8.47 25.72
N GLY A 406 -25.43 8.47 26.07
CA GLY A 406 -24.72 9.68 26.52
C GLY A 406 -24.94 10.03 27.99
N ALA A 407 -25.51 9.12 28.80
CA ALA A 407 -25.70 9.35 30.24
C ALA A 407 -24.38 9.35 31.05
N GLY A 408 -23.25 8.96 30.45
CA GLY A 408 -21.92 9.04 31.06
C GLY A 408 -21.15 7.71 31.07
N GLY A 409 -21.87 6.59 31.11
CA GLY A 409 -21.29 5.25 31.23
C GLY A 409 -20.30 4.90 30.11
N GLU A 410 -20.57 5.34 28.89
CA GLU A 410 -19.70 5.15 27.72
C GLU A 410 -18.35 5.86 27.89
N TYR A 411 -18.38 7.09 28.44
CA TYR A 411 -17.18 7.89 28.66
C TYR A 411 -16.32 7.31 29.81
N LEU A 412 -16.95 6.73 30.83
CA LEU A 412 -16.21 6.03 31.89
C LEU A 412 -15.51 4.78 31.31
N ALA A 413 -16.21 4.02 30.47
CA ALA A 413 -15.64 2.86 29.81
C ALA A 413 -14.48 3.23 28.87
N GLU A 414 -14.60 4.32 28.10
CA GLU A 414 -13.51 4.87 27.29
C GLU A 414 -12.29 5.27 28.13
N ALA A 415 -12.53 5.88 29.29
CA ALA A 415 -11.46 6.30 30.18
C ALA A 415 -10.73 5.12 30.82
N PHE A 416 -11.45 4.07 31.24
CA PHE A 416 -10.84 2.81 31.66
C PHE A 416 -10.03 2.14 30.55
N GLY A 417 -10.46 2.29 29.28
CA GLY A 417 -9.73 1.81 28.10
C GLY A 417 -8.59 2.71 27.62
N ARG A 418 -8.29 3.82 28.31
CA ARG A 418 -7.29 4.84 27.93
C ARG A 418 -7.59 5.57 26.61
N LEU A 419 -8.82 5.47 26.10
CA LEU A 419 -9.24 6.11 24.85
C LEU A 419 -9.59 7.58 25.03
N THR A 420 -10.11 7.92 26.21
CA THR A 420 -10.39 9.29 26.62
C THR A 420 -9.67 9.57 27.93
N TRP A 421 -9.03 10.74 28.06
CA TRP A 421 -8.29 11.11 29.27
C TRP A 421 -9.16 12.01 30.14
N PRO A 422 -9.22 11.79 31.46
CA PRO A 422 -9.91 12.70 32.38
C PRO A 422 -9.34 14.11 32.35
N ASP A 423 -10.21 15.13 32.38
CA ASP A 423 -9.82 16.53 32.57
C ASP A 423 -9.50 16.84 34.04
N SER A 424 -10.17 16.15 34.97
CA SER A 424 -9.84 16.16 36.39
C SER A 424 -10.14 14.81 37.03
N GLY A 425 -9.53 14.55 38.19
CA GLY A 425 -9.51 13.22 38.80
C GLY A 425 -8.46 12.32 38.15
N ARG A 426 -8.49 11.02 38.45
CA ARG A 426 -7.58 10.03 37.85
C ARG A 426 -8.18 8.62 37.86
N ILE A 427 -7.63 7.77 37.01
CA ILE A 427 -7.89 6.33 37.01
C ILE A 427 -6.60 5.63 37.41
N SER A 428 -6.67 4.73 38.39
CA SER A 428 -5.48 4.09 38.94
C SER A 428 -5.63 2.60 39.18
N ILE A 429 -4.50 1.91 39.14
CA ILE A 429 -4.34 0.51 39.51
C ILE A 429 -3.19 0.45 40.51
N ASP A 430 -3.42 -0.13 41.69
CA ASP A 430 -2.44 -0.15 42.79
C ASP A 430 -1.89 1.26 43.12
N GLY A 431 -2.77 2.27 43.09
CA GLY A 431 -2.43 3.67 43.35
C GLY A 431 -1.66 4.40 42.24
N HIS A 432 -1.24 3.71 41.17
CA HIS A 432 -0.54 4.29 40.03
C HIS A 432 -1.53 4.69 38.94
N ASP A 433 -1.36 5.88 38.35
CA ASP A 433 -2.21 6.35 37.25
C ASP A 433 -2.01 5.49 35.99
N ILE A 434 -3.10 5.01 35.38
CA ILE A 434 -3.04 4.18 34.17
C ILE A 434 -2.42 4.91 32.96
N LEU A 435 -2.42 6.25 32.97
CA LEU A 435 -1.80 7.06 31.91
C LEU A 435 -0.26 7.08 32.01
N GLU A 436 0.29 6.85 33.21
CA GLU A 436 1.74 6.78 33.46
C GLU A 436 2.30 5.36 33.32
N LEU A 437 1.43 4.34 33.39
CA LEU A 437 1.81 2.95 33.22
C LEU A 437 2.19 2.63 31.76
N PRO A 438 3.14 1.69 31.54
CA PRO A 438 3.52 1.26 30.19
C PRO A 438 2.35 0.69 29.39
N GLU A 439 2.30 1.01 28.09
CA GLU A 439 1.35 0.40 27.14
C GLU A 439 1.51 -1.12 27.12
N SER A 440 2.74 -1.63 27.27
CA SER A 440 3.03 -3.06 27.36
C SER A 440 2.39 -3.78 28.56
N LEU A 441 1.91 -3.04 29.56
CA LEU A 441 1.08 -3.60 30.63
C LEU A 441 -0.40 -3.35 30.33
N ILE A 442 -0.80 -2.08 30.23
CA ILE A 442 -2.21 -1.67 30.15
C ILE A 442 -2.85 -2.13 28.83
N GLY A 443 -2.18 -1.87 27.70
CA GLY A 443 -2.64 -2.26 26.38
C GLY A 443 -2.67 -3.77 26.15
N ARG A 444 -2.08 -4.59 27.05
CA ARG A 444 -2.15 -6.06 26.99
C ARG A 444 -3.12 -6.65 28.01
N ARG A 445 -3.27 -6.03 29.18
CA ARG A 445 -4.09 -6.53 30.30
C ARG A 445 -5.45 -5.85 30.46
N ILE A 446 -5.72 -4.79 29.70
CA ILE A 446 -7.05 -4.24 29.51
C ILE A 446 -7.46 -4.45 28.04
N ALA A 447 -8.58 -5.12 27.84
CA ALA A 447 -9.19 -5.27 26.53
C ALA A 447 -10.39 -4.32 26.42
N TYR A 448 -10.54 -3.69 25.26
CA TYR A 448 -11.63 -2.76 25.00
C TYR A 448 -12.33 -3.12 23.69
N ALA A 449 -13.65 -3.23 23.73
CA ALA A 449 -14.51 -3.43 22.57
C ALA A 449 -15.67 -2.44 22.59
N SER A 450 -15.92 -1.81 21.45
CA SER A 450 -17.01 -0.86 21.22
C SER A 450 -17.61 -1.03 19.82
N SER A 451 -18.73 -0.35 19.58
CA SER A 451 -19.35 -0.28 18.25
C SER A 451 -18.51 0.50 17.22
N GLU A 452 -17.77 1.51 17.69
CA GLU A 452 -16.90 2.35 16.86
C GLU A 452 -15.43 1.96 17.05
N THR A 453 -14.89 1.27 16.06
CA THR A 453 -13.48 0.85 16.07
C THR A 453 -12.89 0.94 14.68
N PHE A 454 -11.59 1.22 14.65
CA PHE A 454 -10.81 1.26 13.42
C PHE A 454 -10.20 -0.12 13.12
N PHE A 455 -10.24 -0.49 11.84
CA PHE A 455 -9.57 -1.67 11.30
C PHE A 455 -8.58 -1.22 10.24
N PHE A 456 -7.34 -1.68 10.37
CA PHE A 456 -6.28 -1.35 9.43
C PHE A 456 -6.45 -2.12 8.13
N HIS A 457 -6.00 -1.54 7.02
CA HIS A 457 -5.99 -2.25 5.75
C HIS A 457 -5.17 -3.55 5.86
N GLY A 458 -5.75 -4.68 5.46
CA GLY A 458 -5.13 -6.00 5.55
C GLY A 458 -6.17 -7.11 5.63
N THR A 459 -5.74 -8.29 6.07
CA THR A 459 -6.63 -9.45 6.22
C THR A 459 -7.46 -9.37 7.50
N LEU A 460 -8.57 -10.11 7.52
CA LEU A 460 -9.38 -10.34 8.71
C LEU A 460 -8.52 -10.92 9.84
N ARG A 461 -7.66 -11.89 9.51
CA ARG A 461 -6.65 -12.50 10.39
C ARG A 461 -5.78 -11.46 11.08
N SER A 462 -5.20 -10.55 10.29
CA SER A 462 -4.27 -9.54 10.81
C SER A 462 -4.96 -8.57 11.78
N ASN A 463 -6.22 -8.23 11.50
CA ASN A 463 -7.02 -7.36 12.37
C ASN A 463 -7.51 -8.09 13.63
N LEU A 464 -7.90 -9.37 13.51
CA LEU A 464 -8.30 -10.21 14.63
C LEU A 464 -7.15 -10.42 15.62
N LEU A 465 -5.95 -10.71 15.11
CA LEU A 465 -4.73 -10.90 15.92
C LEU A 465 -4.02 -9.58 16.28
N TYR A 466 -4.57 -8.42 15.91
CA TYR A 466 -3.88 -7.13 16.05
C TYR A 466 -3.46 -6.85 17.50
N GLY A 467 -4.34 -7.18 18.46
CA GLY A 467 -4.08 -7.04 19.91
C GLY A 467 -2.93 -7.89 20.46
N LEU A 468 -2.38 -8.80 19.66
CA LEU A 468 -1.27 -9.68 20.01
C LEU A 468 0.04 -9.26 19.35
N LYS A 469 0.05 -8.19 18.52
CA LYS A 469 1.19 -7.76 17.70
C LYS A 469 1.99 -6.62 18.33
N HIS A 470 2.60 -6.86 19.49
CA HIS A 470 3.21 -5.81 20.31
C HIS A 470 4.73 -5.64 20.16
N ALA A 471 5.46 -6.71 19.83
CA ALA A 471 6.92 -6.70 19.68
C ALA A 471 7.39 -7.74 18.65
N PRO A 472 8.58 -7.59 18.05
CA PRO A 472 9.18 -8.64 17.24
C PRO A 472 9.68 -9.77 18.16
N LEU A 473 9.02 -10.93 18.11
CA LEU A 473 9.28 -12.07 19.00
C LEU A 473 10.23 -13.10 18.38
N ALA A 474 10.11 -13.34 17.07
CA ALA A 474 11.00 -14.25 16.34
C ALA A 474 11.52 -13.60 15.05
N ALA A 475 12.83 -13.72 14.82
CA ALA A 475 13.44 -13.22 13.60
C ALA A 475 13.08 -14.10 12.40
N PRO A 476 12.80 -13.52 11.22
CA PRO A 476 12.50 -14.28 10.03
C PRO A 476 13.76 -14.95 9.47
N VAL A 477 13.57 -16.03 8.73
CA VAL A 477 14.65 -16.72 8.02
C VAL A 477 14.78 -16.14 6.62
N TYR A 478 15.92 -15.50 6.34
CA TYR A 478 16.24 -14.94 5.03
C TYR A 478 17.24 -15.79 4.27
N SER A 479 17.14 -15.78 2.94
CA SER A 479 18.23 -16.24 2.07
C SER A 479 19.49 -15.34 2.24
N GLU A 480 20.68 -15.82 1.87
CA GLU A 480 21.93 -15.06 2.04
C GLU A 480 21.87 -13.67 1.36
N ASP A 481 21.32 -13.61 0.15
CA ASP A 481 21.17 -12.37 -0.62
C ASP A 481 20.19 -11.38 0.03
N GLU A 482 19.12 -11.89 0.66
CA GLU A 482 18.13 -11.07 1.37
C GLU A 482 18.68 -10.58 2.71
N ALA A 483 19.42 -11.43 3.43
CA ALA A 483 20.05 -11.08 4.70
C ALA A 483 21.00 -9.89 4.54
N ALA A 484 21.76 -9.82 3.44
CA ALA A 484 22.62 -8.68 3.13
C ALA A 484 21.82 -7.37 2.94
N LYS A 485 20.67 -7.44 2.24
CA LYS A 485 19.78 -6.29 2.03
C LYS A 485 19.14 -5.81 3.34
N VAL A 486 18.70 -6.74 4.18
CA VAL A 486 18.10 -6.44 5.50
C VAL A 486 19.12 -5.76 6.40
N LYS A 487 20.33 -6.31 6.47
CA LYS A 487 21.44 -5.72 7.25
C LYS A 487 21.79 -4.30 6.78
N TRP A 488 21.80 -4.07 5.46
CA TRP A 488 21.99 -2.74 4.91
C TRP A 488 20.85 -1.78 5.29
N SER A 489 19.59 -2.23 5.19
CA SER A 489 18.40 -1.46 5.54
C SER A 489 18.39 -1.05 7.02
N MET A 490 18.71 -1.98 7.92
CA MET A 490 18.84 -1.72 9.36
C MET A 490 19.94 -0.70 9.66
N ALA A 491 21.11 -0.85 9.04
CA ALA A 491 22.21 0.11 9.21
C ALA A 491 21.82 1.51 8.71
N GLU A 492 21.04 1.62 7.64
CA GLU A 492 20.55 2.91 7.14
C GLU A 492 19.43 3.48 8.02
N ALA A 493 18.56 2.64 8.59
CA ALA A 493 17.56 3.04 9.58
C ALA A 493 18.23 3.65 10.82
N ARG A 494 19.26 2.99 11.38
CA ARG A 494 20.05 3.51 12.51
C ARG A 494 20.68 4.87 12.20
N ARG A 495 21.25 5.06 11.01
CA ARG A 495 21.81 6.36 10.58
C ARG A 495 20.72 7.43 10.46
N ALA A 496 19.52 7.06 10.06
CA ALA A 496 18.37 7.96 10.00
C ALA A 496 17.74 8.23 11.38
N ALA A 497 18.17 7.55 12.45
CA ALA A 497 17.52 7.53 13.78
C ALA A 497 16.11 6.93 13.76
N ASN A 498 15.87 5.99 12.85
CA ASN A 498 14.67 5.16 12.81
C ASN A 498 14.92 3.87 13.62
N PRO A 499 13.87 3.22 14.13
CA PRO A 499 13.96 1.95 14.84
C PRO A 499 14.49 0.85 13.93
N GLU A 500 15.14 -0.13 14.56
CA GLU A 500 15.76 -1.28 13.89
C GLU A 500 14.85 -2.52 13.92
N PHE A 501 13.53 -2.33 14.03
CA PHE A 501 12.58 -3.44 14.00
C PHE A 501 12.41 -3.97 12.58
N ASP A 502 12.45 -5.29 12.44
CA ASP A 502 12.12 -5.95 11.19
C ASP A 502 10.62 -6.25 11.16
N LEU A 503 9.92 -5.62 10.21
CA LEU A 503 8.49 -5.80 9.99
C LEU A 503 8.12 -7.25 9.66
N ASN A 504 9.03 -8.01 9.03
CA ASN A 504 8.79 -9.40 8.66
C ASN A 504 9.07 -10.39 9.81
N SER A 505 9.48 -9.90 10.99
CA SER A 505 9.54 -10.74 12.19
C SER A 505 8.17 -11.33 12.51
N ASP A 506 8.15 -12.38 13.30
CA ASP A 506 6.91 -12.80 13.92
C ASP A 506 6.54 -11.83 15.05
N TRP A 507 5.41 -11.17 14.89
CA TRP A 507 4.88 -10.21 15.86
C TRP A 507 3.82 -10.81 16.76
N VAL A 508 3.26 -11.98 16.42
CA VAL A 508 2.08 -12.52 17.12
C VAL A 508 2.52 -13.21 18.41
N ASP A 509 2.04 -12.69 19.54
CA ASP A 509 2.18 -13.35 20.83
C ASP A 509 1.16 -14.48 20.99
N TYR A 510 1.53 -15.65 20.47
CA TYR A 510 0.70 -16.87 20.56
C TYR A 510 0.40 -17.26 22.01
N ALA A 511 1.38 -17.10 22.90
CA ALA A 511 1.24 -17.46 24.31
C ALA A 511 0.16 -16.62 25.01
N ALA A 512 0.04 -15.33 24.67
CA ALA A 512 -1.03 -14.47 25.18
C ALA A 512 -2.44 -14.95 24.76
N ALA A 513 -2.58 -15.54 23.57
CA ALA A 513 -3.82 -16.16 23.12
C ALA A 513 -4.05 -17.57 23.72
N GLY A 514 -3.07 -18.16 24.40
CA GLY A 514 -3.11 -19.55 24.87
C GLY A 514 -2.68 -20.59 23.84
N ALA A 515 -1.95 -20.18 22.82
CA ALA A 515 -1.36 -21.02 21.78
C ALA A 515 0.16 -21.12 21.95
N THR A 516 0.79 -22.13 21.34
CA THR A 516 2.25 -22.34 21.35
C THR A 516 2.93 -21.79 20.11
N GLY A 517 2.19 -21.59 19.02
CA GLY A 517 2.72 -21.07 17.76
C GLY A 517 1.64 -20.84 16.67
N PRO A 518 2.05 -20.63 15.41
CA PRO A 518 1.13 -20.41 14.30
C PRO A 518 0.23 -21.61 13.99
N ASP A 519 0.68 -22.83 14.28
CA ASP A 519 -0.04 -24.05 13.90
C ASP A 519 -1.25 -24.34 14.81
N ASP A 520 -1.18 -23.96 16.10
CA ASP A 520 -2.24 -24.22 17.09
C ASP A 520 -3.08 -22.99 17.43
N ILE A 521 -2.80 -21.81 16.86
CA ILE A 521 -3.56 -20.57 17.11
C ILE A 521 -5.06 -20.70 16.76
N TYR A 522 -5.42 -21.57 15.81
CA TYR A 522 -6.81 -21.79 15.43
C TYR A 522 -7.64 -22.39 16.57
N SER A 523 -7.01 -23.18 17.45
CA SER A 523 -7.66 -23.71 18.65
C SER A 523 -8.08 -22.62 19.65
N ALA A 524 -7.37 -21.48 19.66
CA ALA A 524 -7.72 -20.31 20.45
C ALA A 524 -8.68 -19.36 19.72
N ILE A 525 -8.55 -19.24 18.39
CA ILE A 525 -9.41 -18.37 17.57
C ILE A 525 -10.85 -18.89 17.51
N ARG A 526 -11.04 -20.19 17.29
CA ARG A 526 -12.36 -20.76 16.99
C ARG A 526 -13.38 -20.55 18.12
N PRO A 527 -13.09 -20.87 19.41
CA PRO A 527 -14.03 -20.63 20.50
C PRO A 527 -14.48 -19.17 20.58
N VAL A 528 -13.54 -18.24 20.42
CA VAL A 528 -13.83 -16.80 20.43
C VAL A 528 -14.75 -16.39 19.29
N LEU A 529 -14.50 -16.87 18.07
CA LEU A 529 -15.35 -16.59 16.91
C LEU A 529 -16.74 -17.20 17.03
N ASP A 530 -16.85 -18.38 17.64
CA ASP A 530 -18.13 -19.02 17.95
C ASP A 530 -18.91 -18.22 19.00
N ALA A 531 -18.24 -17.75 20.06
CA ALA A 531 -18.84 -16.95 21.13
C ALA A 531 -19.41 -15.60 20.62
N VAL A 532 -18.74 -14.96 19.65
CA VAL A 532 -19.24 -13.73 19.01
C VAL A 532 -20.12 -14.00 17.77
N ALA A 533 -20.46 -15.27 17.51
CA ALA A 533 -21.27 -15.72 16.38
C ALA A 533 -20.75 -15.24 15.01
N MET A 534 -19.43 -15.24 14.79
CA MET A 534 -18.78 -14.81 13.55
C MET A 534 -18.24 -15.97 12.70
N SER A 535 -18.19 -17.20 13.22
CA SER A 535 -17.66 -18.35 12.47
C SER A 535 -18.41 -18.63 11.16
N GLN A 536 -19.73 -18.47 11.14
CA GLN A 536 -20.52 -18.61 9.90
C GLN A 536 -20.23 -17.48 8.90
N ASP A 537 -20.08 -16.24 9.37
CA ASP A 537 -19.70 -15.10 8.51
C ASP A 537 -18.38 -15.38 7.79
N ILE A 538 -17.38 -15.91 8.51
CA ILE A 538 -16.05 -16.21 7.98
C ILE A 538 -16.09 -17.43 7.04
N PHE A 539 -16.91 -18.43 7.37
CA PHE A 539 -17.14 -19.56 6.49
C PHE A 539 -17.74 -19.12 5.15
N ASP A 540 -18.75 -18.26 5.16
CA ASP A 540 -19.36 -17.71 3.94
C ASP A 540 -18.35 -16.89 3.10
N MET A 541 -17.46 -16.15 3.76
CA MET A 541 -16.35 -15.45 3.09
C MET A 541 -15.38 -16.44 2.43
N ALA A 542 -15.03 -17.51 3.13
CA ALA A 542 -14.14 -18.55 2.61
C ALA A 542 -14.72 -19.23 1.37
N LEU A 543 -16.01 -19.59 1.43
CA LEU A 543 -16.73 -20.21 0.31
C LEU A 543 -16.71 -19.35 -0.96
N ARG A 544 -16.81 -18.02 -0.81
CA ARG A 544 -16.80 -17.07 -1.93
C ARG A 544 -15.40 -16.71 -2.43
N SER A 545 -14.36 -17.17 -1.75
CA SER A 545 -12.97 -16.82 -2.06
C SER A 545 -12.35 -17.81 -3.06
N ASN A 546 -11.42 -17.31 -3.86
CA ASN A 546 -10.50 -18.16 -4.64
C ASN A 546 -9.42 -18.70 -3.70
N VAL A 547 -9.11 -19.99 -3.80
CA VAL A 547 -8.12 -20.64 -2.93
C VAL A 547 -6.80 -20.77 -3.68
N ASP A 548 -5.72 -20.32 -3.06
CA ASP A 548 -4.37 -20.61 -3.54
C ASP A 548 -3.99 -22.05 -3.22
N ALA A 549 -3.88 -22.88 -4.26
CA ALA A 549 -3.53 -24.29 -4.14
C ALA A 549 -2.12 -24.51 -3.58
N ALA A 550 -1.20 -23.54 -3.71
CA ALA A 550 0.13 -23.66 -3.15
C ALA A 550 0.12 -23.59 -1.62
N THR A 551 -0.74 -22.72 -1.07
CA THR A 551 -0.88 -22.47 0.37
C THR A 551 -1.79 -23.48 1.06
N HIS A 552 -2.86 -23.94 0.40
CA HIS A 552 -3.88 -24.84 0.97
C HIS A 552 -3.89 -26.22 0.31
N GLN A 553 -2.75 -26.91 0.32
CA GLN A 553 -2.59 -28.20 -0.36
C GLN A 553 -3.49 -29.31 0.21
N ASP A 554 -3.64 -29.40 1.53
CA ASP A 554 -4.47 -30.42 2.17
C ASP A 554 -5.93 -30.33 1.70
N LEU A 555 -6.52 -29.13 1.81
CA LEU A 555 -7.90 -28.86 1.37
C LEU A 555 -8.08 -29.08 -0.14
N THR A 556 -7.15 -28.61 -0.97
CA THR A 556 -7.28 -28.75 -2.43
C THR A 556 -7.10 -30.20 -2.91
N SER A 557 -6.27 -30.99 -2.23
CA SER A 557 -6.08 -32.41 -2.55
C SER A 557 -7.30 -33.28 -2.21
N ARG A 558 -8.11 -32.86 -1.23
CA ARG A 558 -9.31 -33.57 -0.76
C ARG A 558 -10.61 -33.02 -1.35
N ILE A 559 -10.55 -32.21 -2.41
CA ILE A 559 -11.75 -31.61 -3.02
C ILE A 559 -12.74 -32.66 -3.55
N VAL A 560 -12.25 -33.78 -4.06
CA VAL A 560 -13.09 -34.87 -4.58
C VAL A 560 -13.87 -35.54 -3.44
N GLU A 561 -13.23 -35.73 -2.29
CA GLU A 561 -13.88 -36.24 -1.07
C GLU A 561 -15.00 -35.30 -0.62
N LEU A 562 -14.75 -33.98 -0.63
CA LEU A 562 -15.76 -32.96 -0.31
C LEU A 562 -16.96 -33.00 -1.27
N ARG A 563 -16.73 -33.12 -2.58
CA ARG A 563 -17.78 -33.25 -3.60
C ARG A 563 -18.66 -34.47 -3.34
N GLN A 564 -18.03 -35.62 -3.08
CA GLN A 564 -18.73 -36.87 -2.81
C GLN A 564 -19.52 -36.82 -1.51
N ALA A 565 -18.95 -36.23 -0.45
CA ALA A 565 -19.61 -36.07 0.83
C ALA A 565 -20.82 -35.13 0.74
N LEU A 566 -20.69 -34.00 0.04
CA LEU A 566 -21.81 -33.09 -0.22
C LEU A 566 -22.93 -33.79 -0.99
N ARG A 567 -22.59 -34.50 -2.08
CA ARG A 567 -23.56 -35.24 -2.89
C ARG A 567 -24.30 -36.30 -2.08
N SER A 568 -23.56 -37.14 -1.34
CA SER A 568 -24.14 -38.17 -0.48
C SER A 568 -25.09 -37.56 0.55
N ARG A 569 -24.70 -36.41 1.13
CA ARG A 569 -25.53 -35.70 2.11
C ARG A 569 -26.82 -35.14 1.50
N LEU A 570 -26.77 -34.62 0.28
CA LEU A 570 -27.95 -34.15 -0.45
C LEU A 570 -28.90 -35.30 -0.81
N GLU A 571 -28.36 -36.45 -1.22
CA GLU A 571 -29.12 -37.68 -1.49
C GLU A 571 -29.83 -38.20 -0.22
N GLU A 572 -29.12 -38.26 0.91
CA GLU A 572 -29.68 -38.67 2.21
C GLU A 572 -30.86 -37.81 2.67
N GLU A 573 -30.79 -36.50 2.45
CA GLU A 573 -31.85 -35.55 2.84
C GLU A 573 -32.94 -35.37 1.77
N LYS A 574 -32.84 -36.06 0.63
CA LYS A 574 -33.72 -35.89 -0.54
C LYS A 574 -33.74 -34.45 -1.06
N LEU A 575 -32.56 -33.84 -1.10
CA LEU A 575 -32.30 -32.47 -1.52
C LEU A 575 -31.46 -32.40 -2.80
N GLU A 576 -31.44 -33.47 -3.59
CA GLU A 576 -30.70 -33.57 -4.86
C GLU A 576 -31.06 -32.45 -5.83
N ASP A 577 -32.34 -32.05 -5.87
CA ASP A 577 -32.84 -30.98 -6.74
C ASP A 577 -32.32 -29.58 -6.37
N LEU A 578 -31.62 -29.42 -5.24
CA LEU A 578 -31.01 -28.13 -4.86
C LEU A 578 -29.79 -27.79 -5.72
N VAL A 579 -29.09 -28.78 -6.26
CA VAL A 579 -27.85 -28.58 -7.03
C VAL A 579 -27.96 -29.31 -8.36
N VAL A 580 -27.82 -28.56 -9.45
CA VAL A 580 -27.69 -29.15 -10.79
C VAL A 580 -26.19 -29.32 -11.08
N PRO A 581 -25.68 -30.56 -11.21
CA PRO A 581 -24.26 -30.82 -11.40
C PRO A 581 -23.76 -30.38 -12.78
N PHE A 582 -22.46 -30.13 -12.89
CA PHE A 582 -21.80 -29.96 -14.19
C PHE A 582 -21.45 -31.30 -14.80
N GLU A 583 -21.99 -31.58 -15.98
CA GLU A 583 -21.69 -32.77 -16.78
C GLU A 583 -21.16 -32.33 -18.15
N PHE A 584 -20.07 -32.94 -18.62
CA PHE A 584 -19.41 -32.49 -19.85
C PHE A 584 -20.29 -32.64 -21.09
N ASP A 585 -21.15 -33.67 -21.11
CA ASP A 585 -22.03 -34.00 -22.24
C ASP A 585 -23.47 -33.47 -22.04
N ALA A 586 -23.72 -32.68 -21.01
CA ALA A 586 -25.05 -32.10 -20.75
C ALA A 586 -25.01 -30.58 -20.56
N TYR A 587 -26.15 -29.96 -20.87
CA TYR A 587 -26.38 -28.54 -20.60
C TYR A 587 -26.87 -28.36 -19.16
N ASN A 588 -26.25 -27.46 -18.41
CA ASN A 588 -26.69 -27.09 -17.07
C ASN A 588 -27.62 -25.86 -17.14
N PRO A 589 -28.94 -26.00 -16.91
CA PRO A 589 -29.91 -24.90 -17.02
C PRO A 589 -29.74 -23.79 -16.00
N GLN A 590 -29.00 -24.03 -14.91
CA GLN A 590 -28.75 -23.05 -13.85
C GLN A 590 -27.43 -22.29 -14.06
N ALA A 591 -26.60 -22.72 -15.01
CA ALA A 591 -25.37 -22.05 -15.41
C ALA A 591 -25.61 -21.06 -16.55
N THR A 592 -24.72 -20.09 -16.70
CA THR A 592 -24.76 -19.18 -17.85
C THR A 592 -24.50 -19.91 -19.16
N VAL A 593 -24.97 -19.37 -20.27
CA VAL A 593 -24.61 -19.86 -21.61
C VAL A 593 -23.10 -19.91 -21.79
N GLY A 594 -22.37 -18.90 -21.28
CA GLY A 594 -20.92 -18.84 -21.34
C GLY A 594 -20.24 -19.98 -20.57
N GLU A 595 -20.70 -20.29 -19.36
CA GLU A 595 -20.20 -21.44 -18.58
C GLU A 595 -20.51 -22.77 -19.26
N ASN A 596 -21.70 -22.91 -19.84
CA ASN A 596 -22.06 -24.08 -20.61
C ASN A 596 -21.21 -24.22 -21.88
N LEU A 597 -20.80 -23.13 -22.51
CA LEU A 597 -19.98 -23.19 -23.70
C LEU A 597 -18.51 -23.50 -23.36
N LEU A 598 -17.99 -22.84 -22.34
CA LEU A 598 -16.60 -22.95 -21.91
C LEU A 598 -16.33 -24.23 -21.14
N PHE A 599 -17.28 -24.71 -20.33
CA PHE A 599 -17.07 -25.78 -19.35
C PHE A 599 -15.77 -25.60 -18.56
N GLY A 600 -15.58 -24.39 -18.04
CA GLY A 600 -14.37 -23.97 -17.36
C GLY A 600 -14.42 -22.50 -16.98
N THR A 601 -13.43 -22.08 -16.21
CA THR A 601 -13.30 -20.72 -15.70
C THR A 601 -12.18 -19.95 -16.39
N LEU A 602 -12.37 -18.64 -16.52
CA LEU A 602 -11.35 -17.73 -17.06
C LEU A 602 -10.43 -17.24 -15.93
N LYS A 603 -9.12 -17.34 -16.14
CA LYS A 603 -8.12 -16.73 -15.26
C LYS A 603 -8.16 -15.20 -15.41
N ARG A 604 -8.88 -14.52 -14.52
CA ARG A 604 -8.95 -13.05 -14.48
C ARG A 604 -7.64 -12.48 -13.87
N PRO A 605 -7.16 -11.31 -14.31
CA PRO A 605 -7.74 -10.38 -15.29
C PRO A 605 -7.31 -10.63 -16.75
N GLN A 606 -6.69 -11.78 -17.07
CA GLN A 606 -6.01 -12.00 -18.36
C GLN A 606 -6.97 -12.02 -19.55
N MET A 607 -8.22 -12.48 -19.34
CA MET A 607 -9.25 -12.59 -20.37
C MET A 607 -10.64 -12.17 -19.85
N THR A 608 -11.42 -11.49 -20.70
CA THR A 608 -12.81 -11.08 -20.39
C THR A 608 -13.76 -11.66 -21.44
N ASN A 609 -15.05 -11.79 -21.10
CA ASN A 609 -16.09 -12.27 -22.04
C ASN A 609 -16.10 -11.48 -23.35
N ARG A 610 -15.81 -10.17 -23.30
CA ARG A 610 -15.68 -9.30 -24.49
C ARG A 610 -14.51 -9.72 -25.38
N LYS A 611 -13.32 -9.95 -24.80
CA LYS A 611 -12.15 -10.40 -25.57
C LYS A 611 -12.31 -11.83 -26.08
N LEU A 612 -13.03 -12.65 -25.33
CA LEU A 612 -13.35 -14.03 -25.68
C LEU A 612 -14.27 -14.10 -26.92
N ALA A 613 -15.38 -13.35 -26.90
CA ALA A 613 -16.31 -13.29 -28.03
C ALA A 613 -15.67 -12.71 -29.31
N ALA A 614 -14.68 -11.82 -29.16
CA ALA A 614 -13.93 -11.26 -30.29
C ALA A 614 -12.79 -12.17 -30.79
N HIS A 615 -12.48 -13.27 -30.10
CA HIS A 615 -11.32 -14.09 -30.43
C HIS A 615 -11.52 -14.90 -31.73
N PRO A 616 -10.55 -14.93 -32.67
CA PRO A 616 -10.70 -15.60 -33.96
C PRO A 616 -11.08 -17.08 -33.87
N TYR A 617 -10.49 -17.82 -32.92
CA TYR A 617 -10.79 -19.23 -32.70
C TYR A 617 -12.24 -19.49 -32.25
N PHE A 618 -12.79 -18.62 -31.39
CA PHE A 618 -14.18 -18.74 -30.95
C PHE A 618 -15.14 -18.48 -32.12
N ARG A 619 -14.84 -17.46 -32.94
CA ARG A 619 -15.61 -17.17 -34.15
C ARG A 619 -15.60 -18.35 -35.13
N GLN A 620 -14.44 -18.97 -35.32
CA GLN A 620 -14.32 -20.14 -36.19
C GLN A 620 -15.19 -21.30 -35.69
N ILE A 621 -15.07 -21.67 -34.41
CA ILE A 621 -15.87 -22.79 -33.85
C ILE A 621 -17.35 -22.52 -33.99
N PHE A 622 -17.80 -21.32 -33.61
CA PHE A 622 -19.21 -20.99 -33.69
C PHE A 622 -19.71 -21.01 -35.14
N ALA A 623 -18.89 -20.59 -36.10
CA ALA A 623 -19.27 -20.61 -37.51
C ALA A 623 -19.40 -22.06 -38.02
N GLU A 624 -18.47 -22.93 -37.63
CA GLU A 624 -18.48 -24.36 -37.96
C GLU A 624 -19.64 -25.14 -37.29
N THR A 625 -20.17 -24.64 -36.18
CA THR A 625 -21.32 -25.23 -35.47
C THR A 625 -22.65 -24.52 -35.76
N GLY A 626 -22.64 -23.44 -36.55
CA GLY A 626 -23.82 -22.62 -36.82
C GLY A 626 -24.37 -21.87 -35.60
N LEU A 627 -23.57 -21.70 -34.54
CA LEU A 627 -23.95 -21.04 -33.29
C LEU A 627 -23.86 -19.51 -33.35
N VAL A 628 -23.08 -18.97 -34.29
CA VAL A 628 -22.84 -17.52 -34.38
C VAL A 628 -24.15 -16.75 -34.56
N SER A 629 -25.00 -17.18 -35.50
CA SER A 629 -26.29 -16.56 -35.77
C SER A 629 -27.21 -16.72 -34.57
N ASP A 630 -27.31 -17.93 -34.02
CA ASP A 630 -28.20 -18.22 -32.88
C ASP A 630 -27.85 -17.35 -31.65
N LEU A 631 -26.56 -17.20 -31.33
CA LEU A 631 -26.11 -16.38 -30.21
C LEU A 631 -26.23 -14.87 -30.49
N TYR A 632 -26.13 -14.46 -31.75
CA TYR A 632 -26.34 -13.07 -32.15
C TYR A 632 -27.82 -12.68 -32.03
N ASP A 633 -28.72 -13.52 -32.54
CA ASP A 633 -30.16 -13.30 -32.47
C ASP A 633 -30.64 -13.31 -31.01
N MET A 634 -30.16 -14.27 -30.21
CA MET A 634 -30.39 -14.26 -28.76
C MET A 634 -29.87 -12.96 -28.10
N GLY A 635 -28.68 -12.49 -28.48
CA GLY A 635 -28.12 -11.26 -27.95
C GLY A 635 -28.94 -10.01 -28.31
N LEU A 636 -29.51 -9.97 -29.52
CA LEU A 636 -30.40 -8.89 -29.95
C LEU A 636 -31.68 -8.90 -29.10
N GLU A 637 -32.32 -10.05 -28.95
CA GLU A 637 -33.56 -10.17 -28.19
C GLU A 637 -33.35 -9.86 -26.69
N ILE A 638 -32.20 -10.23 -26.12
CA ILE A 638 -31.81 -9.80 -24.76
C ILE A 638 -31.69 -8.28 -24.69
N ALA A 639 -31.02 -7.65 -25.66
CA ALA A 639 -30.85 -6.21 -25.67
C ALA A 639 -32.18 -5.48 -25.81
N GLU A 640 -33.05 -5.94 -26.71
CA GLU A 640 -34.39 -5.36 -26.95
C GLU A 640 -35.25 -5.43 -25.69
N ASN A 641 -35.40 -6.63 -25.10
CA ASN A 641 -36.16 -6.80 -23.87
C ASN A 641 -35.58 -5.98 -22.71
N ALA A 642 -34.26 -5.90 -22.58
CA ALA A 642 -33.64 -5.17 -21.48
C ALA A 642 -33.74 -3.64 -21.66
N VAL A 643 -33.60 -3.13 -22.88
CA VAL A 643 -33.83 -1.69 -23.15
C VAL A 643 -35.31 -1.36 -22.92
N GLU A 644 -36.24 -2.17 -23.43
CA GLU A 644 -37.68 -1.94 -23.23
C GLU A 644 -38.08 -1.91 -21.74
N LEU A 645 -37.57 -2.85 -20.94
CA LEU A 645 -37.94 -2.95 -19.53
C LEU A 645 -37.28 -1.91 -18.60
N PHE A 646 -36.14 -1.33 -19.00
CA PHE A 646 -35.29 -0.54 -18.09
C PHE A 646 -35.01 0.90 -18.54
N THR A 647 -35.37 1.32 -19.75
CA THR A 647 -35.05 2.67 -20.26
C THR A 647 -35.62 3.80 -19.39
N ASP A 648 -36.78 3.59 -18.78
CA ASP A 648 -37.46 4.60 -17.95
C ASP A 648 -37.07 4.57 -16.46
N LEU A 649 -36.13 3.70 -16.07
CA LEU A 649 -35.72 3.54 -14.67
C LEU A 649 -34.47 4.38 -14.33
N PRO A 650 -34.40 4.97 -13.12
CA PRO A 650 -33.21 5.70 -12.71
C PRO A 650 -32.02 4.74 -12.49
N PRO A 651 -30.75 5.18 -12.69
CA PRO A 651 -29.58 4.29 -12.68
C PRO A 651 -29.33 3.53 -11.37
N ASP A 652 -29.86 4.01 -10.26
CA ASP A 652 -29.78 3.44 -8.91
C ASP A 652 -30.96 2.50 -8.58
N HIS A 653 -31.88 2.27 -9.51
CA HIS A 653 -33.05 1.43 -9.27
C HIS A 653 -32.65 -0.02 -8.91
N PRO A 654 -33.24 -0.64 -7.86
CA PRO A 654 -32.85 -1.97 -7.38
C PRO A 654 -32.90 -3.09 -8.44
N PHE A 655 -33.76 -2.98 -9.45
CA PHE A 655 -33.85 -3.98 -10.53
C PHE A 655 -32.57 -4.07 -11.38
N PHE A 656 -31.76 -3.01 -11.47
CA PHE A 656 -30.46 -3.11 -12.17
C PHE A 656 -29.49 -4.06 -11.47
N GLN A 657 -29.64 -4.29 -10.16
CA GLN A 657 -28.84 -5.27 -9.41
C GLN A 657 -29.21 -6.72 -9.80
N GLN A 658 -30.37 -6.93 -10.41
CA GLN A 658 -30.82 -8.25 -10.84
C GLN A 658 -30.30 -8.62 -12.23
N LEU A 659 -29.92 -7.63 -13.05
CA LEU A 659 -29.31 -7.80 -14.37
C LEU A 659 -27.84 -8.22 -14.23
N THR A 660 -27.47 -9.33 -14.87
CA THR A 660 -26.09 -9.86 -14.84
C THR A 660 -25.30 -9.55 -16.12
N PHE A 661 -25.99 -9.16 -17.19
CA PHE A 661 -25.43 -9.01 -18.53
C PHE A 661 -25.18 -7.55 -18.95
N MET A 662 -25.74 -6.57 -18.24
CA MET A 662 -25.57 -5.13 -18.52
C MET A 662 -25.76 -4.27 -17.26
N THR A 663 -25.13 -3.10 -17.24
CA THR A 663 -25.30 -2.08 -16.20
C THR A 663 -26.26 -0.97 -16.66
N ALA A 664 -26.72 -0.12 -15.74
CA ALA A 664 -27.56 1.05 -16.09
C ALA A 664 -26.86 1.99 -17.09
N GLU A 665 -25.53 2.11 -17.01
CA GLU A 665 -24.73 2.92 -17.94
C GLU A 665 -24.63 2.31 -19.35
N ASP A 666 -24.83 1.00 -19.46
CA ASP A 666 -24.79 0.30 -20.75
C ASP A 666 -26.09 0.52 -21.57
N ILE A 667 -27.22 0.84 -20.91
CA ILE A 667 -28.54 0.94 -21.56
C ILE A 667 -28.54 1.92 -22.75
N PRO A 668 -28.10 3.19 -22.62
CA PRO A 668 -28.12 4.12 -23.75
C PRO A 668 -27.21 3.68 -24.90
N THR A 669 -26.13 2.97 -24.58
CA THR A 669 -25.21 2.42 -25.59
C THR A 669 -25.87 1.32 -26.39
N TYR A 670 -26.61 0.42 -25.72
CA TYR A 670 -27.36 -0.65 -26.40
C TYR A 670 -28.59 -0.12 -27.14
N GLU A 671 -29.27 0.91 -26.64
CA GLU A 671 -30.36 1.58 -27.35
C GLU A 671 -29.86 2.15 -28.70
N ALA A 672 -28.77 2.92 -28.67
CA ALA A 672 -28.17 3.46 -29.89
C ALA A 672 -27.69 2.35 -30.85
N LEU A 673 -27.18 1.25 -30.30
CA LEU A 673 -26.75 0.09 -31.08
C LEU A 673 -27.94 -0.59 -31.77
N LEU A 674 -29.05 -0.81 -31.06
CA LEU A 674 -30.28 -1.38 -31.61
C LEU A 674 -30.87 -0.48 -32.71
N GLN A 675 -30.92 0.84 -32.50
CA GLN A 675 -31.35 1.81 -33.52
C GLN A 675 -30.47 1.77 -34.78
N LYS A 676 -29.16 1.57 -34.63
CA LYS A 676 -28.21 1.48 -35.74
C LYS A 676 -28.33 0.16 -36.51
N LEU A 677 -28.62 -0.92 -35.78
CA LEU A 677 -28.79 -2.25 -36.35
C LEU A 677 -30.15 -2.38 -37.05
N ASN A 678 -31.24 -1.80 -36.55
CA ASN A 678 -32.55 -1.67 -37.23
C ASN A 678 -32.95 -2.92 -38.05
N GLY A 679 -32.95 -4.11 -37.44
CA GLY A 679 -33.31 -5.37 -38.11
C GLY A 679 -32.26 -5.92 -39.08
N LYS A 680 -31.03 -5.38 -39.11
CA LYS A 680 -29.90 -5.97 -39.81
C LYS A 680 -29.52 -7.28 -39.14
N GLY A 681 -29.54 -8.37 -39.91
CA GLY A 681 -29.01 -9.66 -39.48
C GLY A 681 -27.49 -9.64 -39.32
N TYR A 682 -26.95 -10.73 -38.77
CA TYR A 682 -25.53 -10.91 -38.45
C TYR A 682 -24.57 -10.37 -39.53
N GLU A 683 -24.79 -10.72 -40.81
CA GLU A 683 -23.89 -10.37 -41.91
C GLU A 683 -23.74 -8.87 -42.18
N ALA A 684 -24.74 -8.06 -41.81
CA ALA A 684 -24.74 -6.62 -42.06
C ALA A 684 -24.14 -5.80 -40.89
N ALA A 685 -23.88 -6.43 -39.74
CA ALA A 685 -23.22 -5.81 -38.59
C ALA A 685 -21.69 -5.85 -38.71
N THR A 686 -21.01 -4.84 -38.17
CA THR A 686 -19.54 -4.84 -38.05
C THR A 686 -19.07 -5.82 -36.98
N ASP A 687 -17.79 -6.21 -37.05
CA ASP A 687 -17.18 -7.13 -36.10
C ASP A 687 -17.30 -6.73 -34.63
N ASP A 688 -17.18 -5.43 -34.34
CA ASP A 688 -17.30 -4.90 -32.99
C ASP A 688 -18.76 -4.93 -32.49
N GLU A 689 -19.71 -4.64 -33.37
CA GLU A 689 -21.15 -4.69 -33.07
C GLU A 689 -21.60 -6.14 -32.80
N ARG A 690 -21.17 -7.08 -33.66
CA ARG A 690 -21.42 -8.53 -33.48
C ARG A 690 -20.91 -9.01 -32.13
N ALA A 691 -19.67 -8.65 -31.78
CA ALA A 691 -19.07 -9.03 -30.51
C ALA A 691 -19.80 -8.42 -29.30
N ALA A 692 -20.28 -7.17 -29.40
CA ALA A 692 -21.02 -6.50 -28.33
C ALA A 692 -22.39 -7.12 -28.07
N ILE A 693 -23.09 -7.58 -29.12
CA ILE A 693 -24.38 -8.26 -29.05
C ILE A 693 -24.22 -9.69 -28.53
N ILE A 694 -23.35 -10.50 -29.15
CA ILE A 694 -23.12 -11.90 -28.73
C ILE A 694 -22.69 -11.98 -27.26
N ARG A 695 -21.94 -10.99 -26.76
CA ARG A 695 -21.53 -10.92 -25.35
C ARG A 695 -22.72 -11.00 -24.37
N LEU A 696 -23.88 -10.46 -24.72
CA LEU A 696 -25.06 -10.48 -23.86
C LEU A 696 -25.56 -11.91 -23.62
N SER A 697 -25.54 -12.74 -24.68
CA SER A 697 -25.94 -14.15 -24.58
C SER A 697 -25.11 -14.92 -23.56
N PHE A 698 -23.80 -14.63 -23.44
CA PHE A 698 -22.89 -15.40 -22.57
C PHE A 698 -23.23 -15.32 -21.08
N SER A 699 -23.89 -14.26 -20.63
CA SER A 699 -24.25 -14.11 -19.21
C SER A 699 -25.72 -14.49 -18.94
N TYR A 700 -26.43 -14.99 -19.94
CA TYR A 700 -27.83 -15.36 -19.85
C TYR A 700 -28.05 -16.68 -19.09
N ILE A 701 -29.06 -16.70 -18.21
CA ILE A 701 -29.54 -17.85 -17.43
C ILE A 701 -31.07 -17.87 -17.53
N GLU A 702 -31.66 -18.87 -18.20
CA GLU A 702 -33.11 -18.91 -18.47
C GLU A 702 -33.97 -18.88 -17.18
N PRO A 703 -33.73 -19.71 -16.14
CA PRO A 703 -34.53 -19.67 -14.91
C PRO A 703 -34.54 -18.31 -14.20
N ARG A 704 -33.50 -17.50 -14.39
CA ARG A 704 -33.32 -16.19 -13.77
C ARG A 704 -33.95 -15.07 -14.58
N HIS A 705 -33.73 -15.05 -15.90
CA HIS A 705 -34.18 -13.94 -16.76
C HIS A 705 -35.53 -14.18 -17.44
N ARG A 706 -35.87 -15.45 -17.73
CA ARG A 706 -37.19 -15.90 -18.21
C ARG A 706 -37.67 -15.22 -19.51
N PHE A 707 -36.79 -15.09 -20.49
CA PHE A 707 -37.13 -14.55 -21.81
C PHE A 707 -37.57 -15.65 -22.80
N GLY A 708 -37.41 -16.93 -22.47
CA GLY A 708 -37.81 -18.05 -23.33
C GLY A 708 -36.89 -18.26 -24.53
N LEU A 709 -35.62 -17.88 -24.43
CA LEU A 709 -34.68 -17.82 -25.56
C LEU A 709 -33.94 -19.14 -25.78
N LEU A 710 -33.83 -19.97 -24.75
CA LEU A 710 -33.07 -21.23 -24.80
C LEU A 710 -33.96 -22.41 -25.21
N THR A 711 -33.90 -22.78 -26.50
CA THR A 711 -34.52 -24.00 -27.03
C THR A 711 -33.65 -25.24 -26.80
N GLN A 712 -34.25 -26.43 -26.79
CA GLN A 712 -33.51 -27.70 -26.66
C GLN A 712 -32.44 -27.86 -27.75
N VAL A 713 -32.78 -27.50 -29.00
CA VAL A 713 -31.85 -27.55 -30.15
C VAL A 713 -30.64 -26.64 -29.91
N LEU A 714 -30.86 -25.43 -29.39
CA LEU A 714 -29.77 -24.50 -29.11
C LEU A 714 -28.88 -24.99 -27.96
N MET A 715 -29.47 -25.56 -26.90
CA MET A 715 -28.72 -26.16 -25.80
C MET A 715 -27.82 -27.31 -26.29
N GLU A 716 -28.34 -28.20 -27.15
CA GLU A 716 -27.57 -29.29 -27.75
C GLU A 716 -26.43 -28.76 -28.63
N LYS A 717 -26.66 -27.72 -29.44
CA LYS A 717 -25.60 -27.07 -30.23
C LYS A 717 -24.49 -26.51 -29.35
N ILE A 718 -24.84 -25.86 -28.22
CA ILE A 718 -23.85 -25.31 -27.27
C ILE A 718 -22.96 -26.41 -26.71
N VAL A 719 -23.54 -27.55 -26.32
CA VAL A 719 -22.78 -28.70 -25.81
C VAL A 719 -21.89 -29.31 -26.92
N GLN A 720 -22.38 -29.40 -28.15
CA GLN A 720 -21.57 -29.87 -29.28
C GLN A 720 -20.38 -28.94 -29.58
N ALA A 721 -20.58 -27.62 -29.50
CA ALA A 721 -19.51 -26.64 -29.69
C ALA A 721 -18.45 -26.72 -28.58
N ARG A 722 -18.85 -27.00 -27.34
CA ARG A 722 -17.94 -27.26 -26.21
C ARG A 722 -16.98 -28.41 -26.50
N ALA A 723 -17.45 -29.51 -27.09
CA ALA A 723 -16.59 -30.63 -27.45
C ALA A 723 -15.52 -30.21 -28.47
N LYS A 724 -15.94 -29.56 -29.57
CA LYS A 724 -15.02 -29.03 -30.59
C LYS A 724 -14.05 -27.99 -30.03
N PHE A 725 -14.49 -27.19 -29.05
CA PHE A 725 -13.68 -26.16 -28.42
C PHE A 725 -12.41 -26.72 -27.76
N TYR A 726 -12.49 -27.90 -27.15
CA TYR A 726 -11.35 -28.53 -26.49
C TYR A 726 -10.51 -29.44 -27.39
N GLU A 727 -10.94 -29.74 -28.62
CA GLU A 727 -10.18 -30.57 -29.56
C GLU A 727 -8.87 -29.90 -30.02
N ASN A 728 -8.91 -28.59 -30.31
CA ASN A 728 -7.79 -27.86 -30.92
C ASN A 728 -7.52 -26.51 -30.24
N ILE A 729 -7.65 -26.45 -28.91
CA ILE A 729 -7.52 -25.18 -28.18
C ILE A 729 -6.14 -24.53 -28.40
N PRO A 730 -6.08 -23.29 -28.90
CA PRO A 730 -4.82 -22.55 -29.07
C PRO A 730 -4.05 -22.35 -27.76
N ALA A 731 -2.73 -22.28 -27.84
CA ALA A 731 -1.85 -22.17 -26.67
C ALA A 731 -2.06 -20.89 -25.84
N ASP A 732 -2.55 -19.82 -26.45
CA ASP A 732 -2.92 -18.58 -25.76
C ASP A 732 -4.24 -18.75 -24.96
N LEU A 733 -5.25 -19.45 -25.52
CA LEU A 733 -6.50 -19.77 -24.83
C LEU A 733 -6.33 -20.84 -23.75
N ALA A 734 -5.53 -21.88 -24.00
CA ALA A 734 -5.25 -22.95 -23.04
C ALA A 734 -4.55 -22.45 -21.76
N LYS A 735 -3.83 -21.32 -21.84
CA LYS A 735 -3.19 -20.70 -20.67
C LYS A 735 -4.18 -19.93 -19.79
N VAL A 736 -5.23 -19.36 -20.39
CA VAL A 736 -6.18 -18.45 -19.72
C VAL A 736 -7.51 -19.12 -19.35
N ILE A 737 -7.86 -20.27 -19.93
CA ILE A 737 -9.04 -21.06 -19.58
C ILE A 737 -8.60 -22.28 -18.77
N GLU A 738 -9.22 -22.48 -17.62
CA GLU A 738 -9.06 -23.66 -16.79
C GLU A 738 -10.33 -24.51 -16.90
N ARG A 739 -10.20 -25.67 -17.53
CA ARG A 739 -11.34 -26.58 -17.76
C ARG A 739 -11.84 -27.15 -16.44
N TYR A 740 -13.16 -27.27 -16.29
CA TYR A 740 -13.76 -28.02 -15.18
C TYR A 740 -13.43 -29.51 -15.28
N ASP A 741 -12.97 -30.07 -14.17
CA ASP A 741 -12.57 -31.46 -14.06
C ASP A 741 -13.11 -32.04 -12.73
N PRO A 742 -13.95 -33.09 -12.78
CA PRO A 742 -14.56 -33.66 -11.59
C PRO A 742 -13.53 -34.29 -10.63
N GLU A 743 -12.32 -34.58 -11.09
CA GLU A 743 -11.25 -35.18 -10.28
C GLU A 743 -10.20 -34.16 -9.80
N ARG A 744 -10.29 -32.89 -10.23
CA ARG A 744 -9.29 -31.87 -9.90
C ARG A 744 -9.90 -30.60 -9.29
N PHE A 745 -9.06 -29.92 -8.50
CA PHE A 745 -9.34 -28.57 -8.04
C PHE A 745 -9.14 -27.55 -9.17
N THR A 746 -10.05 -26.58 -9.28
CA THR A 746 -10.03 -25.49 -10.25
C THR A 746 -9.64 -24.19 -9.56
N ALA A 747 -8.40 -23.72 -9.76
CA ALA A 747 -7.84 -22.58 -9.02
C ALA A 747 -8.52 -21.24 -9.33
N SER A 748 -9.04 -21.10 -10.55
CA SER A 748 -9.78 -19.89 -10.96
C SER A 748 -11.26 -19.87 -10.51
N ALA A 749 -11.76 -20.94 -9.90
CA ALA A 749 -13.10 -21.02 -9.31
C ALA A 749 -13.08 -20.76 -7.79
N THR A 750 -14.22 -20.38 -7.22
CA THR A 750 -14.35 -20.20 -5.76
C THR A 750 -14.30 -21.55 -5.04
N LEU A 751 -14.06 -21.54 -3.73
CA LEU A 751 -14.14 -22.77 -2.91
C LEU A 751 -15.53 -23.41 -3.03
N MET A 752 -16.58 -22.59 -2.99
CA MET A 752 -17.96 -23.02 -3.20
C MET A 752 -18.15 -23.75 -4.52
N ASP A 753 -17.74 -23.13 -5.63
CA ASP A 753 -17.87 -23.70 -6.97
C ASP A 753 -17.10 -25.02 -7.10
N ASN A 754 -15.93 -25.08 -6.47
CA ASN A 754 -15.11 -26.28 -6.46
C ASN A 754 -15.80 -27.44 -5.74
N VAL A 755 -16.46 -27.20 -4.60
CA VAL A 755 -17.14 -28.25 -3.82
C VAL A 755 -18.49 -28.62 -4.44
N LEU A 756 -19.27 -27.63 -4.89
CA LEU A 756 -20.57 -27.89 -5.53
C LEU A 756 -20.41 -28.65 -6.84
N PHE A 757 -19.39 -28.30 -7.64
CA PHE A 757 -19.21 -28.79 -9.00
C PHE A 757 -20.53 -28.74 -9.81
N GLY A 758 -21.22 -27.61 -9.69
CA GLY A 758 -22.58 -27.42 -10.20
C GLY A 758 -23.11 -26.02 -9.89
N ARG A 759 -24.41 -25.84 -10.07
CA ARG A 759 -25.11 -24.58 -9.81
C ARG A 759 -26.36 -24.83 -8.97
N ILE A 760 -26.60 -23.95 -8.01
CA ILE A 760 -27.77 -24.02 -7.12
C ILE A 760 -29.03 -23.70 -7.92
N ALA A 761 -30.09 -24.48 -7.73
CA ALA A 761 -31.36 -24.31 -8.42
C ALA A 761 -32.08 -23.02 -7.99
N HIS A 762 -32.28 -22.08 -8.92
CA HIS A 762 -32.87 -20.77 -8.63
C HIS A 762 -34.37 -20.81 -8.25
N GLN A 763 -35.05 -21.92 -8.51
CA GLN A 763 -36.50 -22.04 -8.31
C GLN A 763 -36.89 -22.45 -6.89
N GLN A 764 -35.93 -22.86 -6.05
CA GLN A 764 -36.17 -23.28 -4.68
C GLN A 764 -35.85 -22.15 -3.69
N ALA A 765 -36.82 -21.77 -2.88
CA ALA A 765 -36.62 -20.77 -1.83
C ALA A 765 -35.62 -21.27 -0.78
N ASN A 766 -34.72 -20.39 -0.34
CA ASN A 766 -33.69 -20.65 0.67
C ASN A 766 -32.67 -21.76 0.31
N ALA A 767 -32.56 -22.12 -0.97
CA ALA A 767 -31.58 -23.10 -1.43
C ALA A 767 -30.13 -22.70 -1.10
N PRO A 768 -29.69 -21.44 -1.30
CA PRO A 768 -28.34 -21.01 -0.95
C PRO A 768 -28.02 -21.19 0.54
N GLU A 769 -28.91 -20.73 1.42
CA GLU A 769 -28.72 -20.81 2.88
C GLU A 769 -28.64 -22.27 3.35
N ARG A 770 -29.49 -23.15 2.80
CA ARG A 770 -29.45 -24.59 3.11
C ARG A 770 -28.15 -25.24 2.64
N ILE A 771 -27.71 -24.95 1.42
CA ILE A 771 -26.45 -25.47 0.87
C ILE A 771 -25.26 -25.03 1.74
N HIS A 772 -25.21 -23.75 2.13
CA HIS A 772 -24.15 -23.24 2.99
C HIS A 772 -24.10 -23.98 4.35
N GLN A 773 -25.24 -24.23 4.98
CA GLN A 773 -25.32 -25.00 6.23
C GLN A 773 -24.89 -26.46 6.04
N ILE A 774 -25.35 -27.12 4.98
CA ILE A 774 -24.93 -28.50 4.67
C ILE A 774 -23.42 -28.55 4.46
N MET A 775 -22.85 -27.58 3.74
CA MET A 775 -21.41 -27.51 3.55
C MET A 775 -20.68 -27.27 4.86
N TYR A 776 -21.15 -26.35 5.71
CA TYR A 776 -20.59 -26.14 7.03
C TYR A 776 -20.49 -27.45 7.82
N ASP A 777 -21.55 -28.25 7.83
CA ASP A 777 -21.57 -29.56 8.48
C ASP A 777 -20.63 -30.57 7.82
N VAL A 778 -20.59 -30.64 6.48
CA VAL A 778 -19.73 -31.56 5.71
C VAL A 778 -18.26 -31.27 5.99
N PHE A 779 -17.84 -30.01 5.91
CA PHE A 779 -16.47 -29.61 6.26
C PHE A 779 -16.12 -29.96 7.71
N GLY A 780 -17.09 -29.88 8.63
CA GLY A 780 -16.92 -30.24 10.03
C GLY A 780 -16.70 -31.73 10.23
N ARG A 781 -17.54 -32.56 9.60
CA ARG A 781 -17.44 -34.03 9.66
C ARG A 781 -16.11 -34.56 9.09
N LEU A 782 -15.57 -33.89 8.06
CA LEU A 782 -14.29 -34.27 7.45
C LEU A 782 -13.06 -33.69 8.15
N GLY A 783 -13.25 -32.94 9.25
CA GLY A 783 -12.16 -32.33 10.01
C GLY A 783 -11.45 -31.19 9.27
N MET A 784 -12.14 -30.50 8.36
CA MET A 784 -11.56 -29.47 7.49
C MET A 784 -11.94 -28.03 7.88
N HIS A 785 -12.61 -27.84 9.03
CA HIS A 785 -13.03 -26.51 9.49
C HIS A 785 -11.87 -25.52 9.59
N ASP A 786 -10.72 -25.92 10.13
CA ASP A 786 -9.57 -25.03 10.30
C ASP A 786 -8.98 -24.57 8.96
N GLY A 787 -8.96 -25.47 7.97
CA GLY A 787 -8.53 -25.15 6.61
C GLY A 787 -9.44 -24.10 5.95
N VAL A 788 -10.76 -24.24 6.10
CA VAL A 788 -11.73 -23.25 5.58
C VAL A 788 -11.68 -21.95 6.36
N LEU A 789 -11.57 -22.03 7.68
CA LEU A 789 -11.44 -20.88 8.56
C LEU A 789 -10.20 -20.06 8.20
N SER A 790 -9.07 -20.72 7.92
CA SER A 790 -7.85 -20.06 7.44
C SER A 790 -8.09 -19.26 6.16
N ILE A 791 -8.80 -19.82 5.18
CA ILE A 791 -9.12 -19.15 3.92
C ILE A 791 -9.99 -17.91 4.18
N GLY A 792 -11.03 -18.05 5.00
CA GLY A 792 -11.93 -16.95 5.35
C GLY A 792 -11.22 -15.84 6.14
N LEU A 793 -10.29 -16.19 7.02
CA LEU A 793 -9.47 -15.24 7.75
C LEU A 793 -8.51 -14.44 6.84
N ASP A 794 -8.21 -14.92 5.63
CA ASP A 794 -7.39 -14.18 4.66
C ASP A 794 -8.19 -13.18 3.82
N PHE A 795 -9.50 -13.04 4.09
CA PHE A 795 -10.35 -12.02 3.48
C PHE A 795 -9.78 -10.61 3.73
N ASP A 796 -9.57 -9.85 2.67
CA ASP A 796 -9.16 -8.44 2.74
C ASP A 796 -10.32 -7.56 3.18
N VAL A 797 -10.19 -6.95 4.35
CA VAL A 797 -11.25 -6.11 4.96
C VAL A 797 -11.28 -4.69 4.39
N GLY A 798 -10.28 -4.30 3.59
CA GLY A 798 -10.09 -2.95 3.06
C GLY A 798 -9.74 -1.91 4.14
N SER A 799 -9.42 -0.69 3.69
CA SER A 799 -9.06 0.41 4.60
C SER A 799 -10.24 0.80 5.51
N GLY A 800 -10.01 0.88 6.82
CA GLY A 800 -11.04 1.12 7.83
C GLY A 800 -12.01 -0.06 8.05
N GLY A 801 -11.78 -1.22 7.42
CA GLY A 801 -12.72 -2.35 7.43
C GLY A 801 -13.95 -2.13 6.55
N LYS A 802 -13.86 -1.27 5.53
CA LYS A 802 -14.99 -0.88 4.66
C LYS A 802 -15.61 -2.02 3.84
N ARG A 803 -14.94 -3.17 3.73
CA ARG A 803 -15.47 -4.36 3.02
C ARG A 803 -16.28 -5.29 3.93
N LEU A 804 -16.36 -4.98 5.23
CA LEU A 804 -17.17 -5.70 6.21
C LEU A 804 -18.50 -4.99 6.45
N THR A 805 -19.55 -5.73 6.75
CA THR A 805 -20.81 -5.14 7.22
C THR A 805 -20.63 -4.53 8.61
N ASN A 806 -21.50 -3.59 9.02
CA ASN A 806 -21.43 -2.98 10.35
C ASN A 806 -21.50 -4.04 11.47
N VAL A 807 -22.35 -5.05 11.30
CA VAL A 807 -22.47 -6.20 12.22
C VAL A 807 -21.17 -7.00 12.29
N GLN A 808 -20.53 -7.31 11.15
CA GLN A 808 -19.27 -8.04 11.12
C GLN A 808 -18.12 -7.24 11.77
N ARG A 809 -18.09 -5.92 11.59
CA ARG A 809 -17.11 -5.03 12.25
C ARG A 809 -17.24 -5.09 13.77
N GLN A 810 -18.46 -5.07 14.28
CA GLN A 810 -18.74 -5.15 15.73
C GLN A 810 -18.35 -6.51 16.32
N LYS A 811 -18.74 -7.62 15.67
CA LYS A 811 -18.35 -8.98 16.07
C LYS A 811 -16.82 -9.16 16.07
N LEU A 812 -16.15 -8.69 15.01
CA LEU A 812 -14.69 -8.76 14.88
C LEU A 812 -13.98 -8.00 16.00
N ASN A 813 -14.47 -6.81 16.35
CA ASN A 813 -13.86 -6.02 17.43
C ASN A 813 -13.97 -6.73 18.78
N LEU A 814 -15.14 -7.28 19.08
CA LEU A 814 -15.37 -8.04 20.30
C LEU A 814 -14.49 -9.30 20.33
N GLY A 815 -14.41 -10.05 19.24
CA GLY A 815 -13.54 -11.23 19.13
C GLY A 815 -12.06 -10.87 19.32
N ARG A 816 -11.60 -9.77 18.73
CA ARG A 816 -10.24 -9.25 18.93
C ARG A 816 -9.94 -8.92 20.39
N ALA A 817 -10.89 -8.32 21.11
CA ALA A 817 -10.73 -8.00 22.53
C ALA A 817 -10.63 -9.27 23.40
N LEU A 818 -11.46 -10.28 23.12
CA LEU A 818 -11.49 -11.55 23.85
C LEU A 818 -10.21 -12.38 23.65
N LEU A 819 -9.66 -12.39 22.43
CA LEU A 819 -8.42 -13.12 22.11
C LEU A 819 -7.20 -12.69 22.93
N LYS A 820 -7.19 -11.48 23.49
CA LYS A 820 -6.08 -10.98 24.32
C LYS A 820 -6.01 -11.66 25.70
N ARG A 821 -7.09 -12.32 26.15
CA ARG A 821 -7.22 -12.94 27.47
C ARG A 821 -6.78 -11.98 28.60
N ALA A 822 -7.24 -10.74 28.48
CA ALA A 822 -6.95 -9.63 29.38
C ALA A 822 -7.51 -9.85 30.81
N ASP A 823 -7.05 -9.06 31.77
CA ASP A 823 -7.52 -9.11 33.16
C ASP A 823 -8.80 -8.30 33.37
N TYR A 824 -8.93 -7.21 32.61
CA TYR A 824 -10.13 -6.39 32.54
C TYR A 824 -10.63 -6.37 31.09
N ILE A 825 -11.91 -6.69 30.88
CA ILE A 825 -12.56 -6.65 29.57
C ILE A 825 -13.66 -5.60 29.63
N ILE A 826 -13.50 -4.54 28.85
CA ILE A 826 -14.42 -3.41 28.77
C ILE A 826 -15.21 -3.52 27.48
N CYS A 827 -16.51 -3.73 27.61
CA CYS A 827 -17.46 -3.83 26.51
C CYS A 827 -18.36 -2.59 26.50
N ASN A 828 -17.97 -1.57 25.73
CA ASN A 828 -18.73 -0.32 25.63
C ASN A 828 -19.76 -0.41 24.50
N ARG A 829 -20.97 -0.89 24.79
CA ARG A 829 -22.04 -1.14 23.80
C ARG A 829 -21.47 -1.78 22.53
N PRO A 830 -20.91 -3.01 22.63
CA PRO A 830 -20.11 -3.57 21.54
C PRO A 830 -20.93 -4.01 20.32
N LEU A 831 -22.24 -4.25 20.46
CA LEU A 831 -23.08 -4.94 19.46
C LEU A 831 -24.41 -4.23 19.10
N PRO A 832 -24.50 -2.88 19.02
CA PRO A 832 -25.77 -2.18 18.86
C PRO A 832 -26.44 -2.42 17.49
N ALA A 833 -25.72 -2.95 16.50
CA ALA A 833 -26.30 -3.25 15.19
C ALA A 833 -27.04 -4.61 15.14
N LEU A 834 -26.94 -5.42 16.19
CA LEU A 834 -27.59 -6.72 16.29
C LEU A 834 -28.94 -6.60 17.01
N ASP A 835 -29.85 -7.54 16.78
CA ASP A 835 -31.09 -7.62 17.54
C ASP A 835 -30.84 -8.03 19.01
N HIS A 836 -31.79 -7.72 19.89
CA HIS A 836 -31.63 -7.99 21.32
C HIS A 836 -31.43 -9.48 21.63
N ARG A 837 -32.04 -10.38 20.83
CA ARG A 837 -31.93 -11.83 21.03
C ARG A 837 -30.52 -12.34 20.76
N VAL A 838 -29.88 -11.90 19.67
CA VAL A 838 -28.51 -12.31 19.36
C VAL A 838 -27.51 -11.63 20.30
N GLN A 839 -27.78 -10.38 20.73
CA GLN A 839 -26.98 -9.73 21.77
C GLN A 839 -26.96 -10.54 23.07
N ASP A 840 -28.14 -10.98 23.56
CA ASP A 840 -28.25 -11.82 24.78
C ASP A 840 -27.52 -13.16 24.60
N GLN A 841 -27.69 -13.81 23.45
CA GLN A 841 -26.99 -15.06 23.14
C GLN A 841 -25.47 -14.90 23.21
N ILE A 842 -24.93 -13.84 22.60
CA ILE A 842 -23.49 -13.56 22.59
C ILE A 842 -23.01 -13.20 24.00
N ALA A 843 -23.73 -12.36 24.73
CA ALA A 843 -23.38 -11.99 26.10
C ALA A 843 -23.31 -13.21 27.02
N ARG A 844 -24.32 -14.09 26.98
CA ARG A 844 -24.33 -15.35 27.76
C ARG A 844 -23.20 -16.29 27.35
N ALA A 845 -22.92 -16.42 26.05
CA ALA A 845 -21.83 -17.26 25.55
C ALA A 845 -20.46 -16.77 26.09
N ILE A 846 -20.19 -15.47 25.98
CA ILE A 846 -18.95 -14.85 26.47
C ILE A 846 -18.81 -14.98 27.99
N LEU A 847 -19.86 -14.61 28.74
CA LEU A 847 -19.84 -14.70 30.21
C LEU A 847 -19.66 -16.15 30.69
N GLY A 848 -20.21 -17.14 29.96
CA GLY A 848 -20.02 -18.55 30.25
C GLY A 848 -18.61 -19.06 29.95
N GLU A 849 -18.07 -18.73 28.77
CA GLU A 849 -16.74 -19.16 28.34
C GLU A 849 -15.64 -18.61 29.27
N LEU A 850 -15.68 -17.31 29.57
CA LEU A 850 -14.67 -16.62 30.38
C LEU A 850 -14.64 -17.10 31.85
N HIS A 851 -15.71 -17.72 32.34
CA HIS A 851 -15.80 -18.24 33.71
C HIS A 851 -15.30 -19.69 33.86
N SER A 852 -15.13 -20.40 32.74
CA SER A 852 -14.79 -21.83 32.75
C SER A 852 -13.28 -22.13 32.85
N GLY A 853 -12.43 -21.10 32.78
CA GLY A 853 -10.97 -21.23 32.86
C GLY A 853 -10.39 -21.06 34.27
N ASP A 854 -9.09 -21.32 34.41
CA ASP A 854 -8.35 -21.20 35.69
C ASP A 854 -8.29 -19.77 36.27
N TYR A 855 -8.69 -18.75 35.50
CA TYR A 855 -8.66 -17.34 35.88
C TYR A 855 -9.85 -16.59 35.26
N ALA A 856 -10.65 -15.93 36.11
CA ALA A 856 -11.81 -15.15 35.68
C ALA A 856 -11.45 -13.65 35.56
N PRO A 857 -11.58 -13.04 34.37
CA PRO A 857 -11.34 -11.61 34.20
C PRO A 857 -12.48 -10.77 34.79
N ALA A 858 -12.19 -9.54 35.18
CA ALA A 858 -13.22 -8.55 35.47
C ALA A 858 -13.88 -8.09 34.16
N ILE A 859 -15.21 -7.99 34.14
CA ILE A 859 -15.99 -7.63 32.94
C ILE A 859 -16.78 -6.38 33.25
N ILE A 860 -16.52 -5.31 32.50
CA ILE A 860 -17.24 -4.03 32.60
C ILE A 860 -18.02 -3.86 31.31
N TRP A 861 -19.34 -3.95 31.37
CA TRP A 861 -20.19 -3.94 30.18
C TRP A 861 -21.20 -2.81 30.20
N VAL A 862 -21.04 -1.84 29.30
CA VAL A 862 -22.05 -0.81 29.04
C VAL A 862 -23.14 -1.42 28.16
N LEU A 863 -24.31 -1.64 28.75
CA LEU A 863 -25.40 -2.34 28.09
C LEU A 863 -26.10 -1.43 27.08
N SER A 864 -26.47 -2.00 25.93
CA SER A 864 -27.40 -1.37 24.98
C SER A 864 -28.85 -1.57 25.40
N ASN A 865 -29.13 -2.62 26.17
CA ASN A 865 -30.43 -2.93 26.72
C ASN A 865 -30.30 -3.21 28.24
N PRO A 866 -30.87 -2.37 29.11
CA PRO A 866 -30.82 -2.54 30.56
C PRO A 866 -31.38 -3.88 31.06
N SER A 867 -32.27 -4.55 30.29
CA SER A 867 -32.87 -5.83 30.71
C SER A 867 -31.84 -6.94 30.90
N PHE A 868 -30.63 -6.81 30.35
CA PHE A 868 -29.55 -7.80 30.49
C PHE A 868 -28.72 -7.62 31.77
N ALA A 869 -29.03 -6.63 32.60
CA ALA A 869 -28.34 -6.37 33.87
C ALA A 869 -28.41 -7.56 34.84
N GLU A 870 -29.39 -8.46 34.71
CA GLU A 870 -29.49 -9.69 35.51
C GLU A 870 -28.31 -10.66 35.34
N LEU A 871 -27.53 -10.53 34.26
CA LEU A 871 -26.37 -11.38 33.98
C LEU A 871 -25.11 -11.00 34.78
N PHE A 872 -25.14 -9.86 35.47
CA PHE A 872 -23.99 -9.23 36.11
C PHE A 872 -24.14 -9.24 37.63
N ASP A 873 -23.01 -9.24 38.34
CA ASP A 873 -22.99 -9.26 39.81
C ASP A 873 -23.42 -7.90 40.38
N ARG A 874 -23.09 -6.83 39.67
CA ARG A 874 -23.29 -5.44 40.10
C ARG A 874 -23.69 -4.56 38.93
N VAL A 875 -24.55 -3.58 39.20
CA VAL A 875 -25.08 -2.63 38.23
C VAL A 875 -24.75 -1.20 38.68
N LEU A 876 -24.21 -0.41 37.75
CA LEU A 876 -23.94 1.01 37.88
C LEU A 876 -24.90 1.79 36.99
N VAL A 877 -25.69 2.67 37.57
CA VAL A 877 -26.71 3.45 36.85
C VAL A 877 -26.21 4.88 36.68
N PHE A 878 -26.14 5.32 35.44
CA PHE A 878 -25.70 6.66 35.06
C PHE A 878 -26.89 7.51 34.62
N ASP A 879 -26.86 8.77 35.03
CA ASP A 879 -27.76 9.82 34.57
C ASP A 879 -27.00 11.14 34.45
N HIS A 880 -27.13 11.83 33.31
CA HIS A 880 -26.52 13.13 33.01
C HIS A 880 -25.05 13.30 33.49
N GLY A 881 -24.21 12.28 33.26
CA GLY A 881 -22.78 12.28 33.58
C GLY A 881 -22.44 11.92 35.03
N SER A 882 -23.44 11.62 35.87
CA SER A 882 -23.27 11.25 37.27
C SER A 882 -23.63 9.78 37.51
N LEU A 883 -22.93 9.15 38.46
CA LEU A 883 -23.29 7.82 38.97
C LEU A 883 -24.38 7.97 40.03
N VAL A 884 -25.63 7.64 39.67
CA VAL A 884 -26.80 7.87 40.53
C VAL A 884 -27.17 6.67 41.39
N GLU A 885 -26.97 5.45 40.91
CA GLU A 885 -27.20 4.22 41.67
C GLU A 885 -26.09 3.18 41.46
N ASN A 886 -25.89 2.34 42.47
CA ASN A 886 -24.86 1.31 42.50
C ASN A 886 -25.33 0.18 43.43
N GLY A 887 -25.44 -1.05 42.92
CA GLY A 887 -25.87 -2.21 43.71
C GLY A 887 -26.14 -3.45 42.85
N SER A 888 -26.65 -4.51 43.46
CA SER A 888 -27.12 -5.68 42.70
C SER A 888 -28.47 -5.40 42.03
N THR A 889 -28.80 -6.13 40.96
CA THR A 889 -30.08 -5.98 40.24
C THR A 889 -31.28 -6.10 41.17
N THR A 890 -31.24 -7.02 42.15
CA THR A 890 -32.29 -7.19 43.15
C THR A 890 -32.42 -5.97 44.07
N ASP A 891 -31.30 -5.43 44.54
CA ASP A 891 -31.31 -4.28 45.45
C ASP A 891 -31.83 -3.01 44.76
N LEU A 892 -31.51 -2.82 43.48
CA LEU A 892 -31.93 -1.65 42.71
C LEU A 892 -33.42 -1.69 42.35
N LEU A 893 -33.96 -2.87 42.05
CA LEU A 893 -35.40 -3.04 41.79
C LEU A 893 -36.26 -2.72 43.02
N GLU A 894 -35.77 -3.02 44.23
CA GLU A 894 -36.46 -2.71 45.49
C GLU A 894 -36.45 -1.20 45.81
N LYS A 895 -35.39 -0.47 45.41
CA LYS A 895 -35.23 0.96 45.68
C LYS A 895 -36.15 1.86 44.87
N ASN A 896 -36.83 1.34 43.84
CA ASN A 896 -37.80 2.06 43.02
C ASN A 896 -37.20 3.35 42.37
N GLY A 897 -35.91 3.30 42.01
CA GLY A 897 -35.15 4.41 41.42
C GLY A 897 -35.11 4.39 39.88
N MET A 898 -34.17 5.16 39.32
CA MET A 898 -33.92 5.31 37.87
C MET A 898 -33.70 3.96 37.18
N PHE A 899 -33.05 2.99 37.86
CA PHE A 899 -32.89 1.65 37.29
C PHE A 899 -34.22 0.99 36.89
N LYS A 900 -35.25 1.17 37.72
CA LYS A 900 -36.57 0.60 37.47
C LYS A 900 -37.29 1.33 36.33
N GLU A 901 -37.09 2.63 36.21
CA GLU A 901 -37.62 3.44 35.10
C GLU A 901 -37.00 3.03 33.75
N LEU A 902 -35.72 2.65 33.74
CA LEU A 902 -35.04 2.13 32.54
C LEU A 902 -35.53 0.72 32.12
N LEU A 903 -36.22 0.00 33.00
CA LEU A 903 -36.75 -1.34 32.73
C LEU A 903 -38.25 -1.34 32.38
N SER A 904 -38.95 -0.24 32.63
CA SER A 904 -40.37 -0.05 32.31
C SER A 904 -40.56 0.48 30.90
#